data_AF-A0A139KX72-F1
#
_entry.id   AF-A0A139KX72-F1
#
_cell.length_a   1.000
_cell.length_b   1.000
_cell.length_c   1.000
_cell.angle_alpha   90.00
_cell.angle_beta   90.00
_cell.angle_gamma   90.00
#
_symmetry.space_group_name_H-M   'P 1'
#
loop_
_entity.id
_entity.type
_entity.pdbx_description
1 polymer ?
#
loop_
_entity_poly.entity_id
_entity_poly.type
_entity_poly.pdbx_seq_one_letter_code
_entity_poly.pdbx_strand_id
1 'polypeptide(L)'
;MGKRIEYIDFIKGICIFIVVWGHSIQNMGDGNDFWTNPVHEFICSFHMPIFMLVSGFFFSKSIGKPLIPNVTRRFKQLIIPCFGWSLVLVAINIGYMLYEGMIPSPTGTLKSLFIETFTRFWFLRSVFICFTLAIVSMKIFKKDTAAFVISLLCFLALPDNGRLHLDKFMYPFFWMGYFMHKYIDVIMKHRGKLLVASLLVFAVLLPFYQKEDYIYITGMSMYDYLGGKFVCYPPWEKLPIICYRYLIGFAGSLFIFLLLQRIYRPHFRAIEKVGTYTLGIYTIHILIEGNVLSRFNLLDTGFFMFNFIITPAISILLILLCVGIIRLLEMTRFSSLLFLGKTKTVIMLLAICLINVSCIKKINLYQGDKDDEKEDNSGNNNSPQRKDIIVDTDFFYPFGDESQNYTAEITINTRNTLPEENTIKTVIPALKYNKSWLLMLTQDDCKQAAFSWTWAAINGKPLTSGYYYQLGHLQYDDLPPDIYYLGETLGSTDGAGNEVRFSFTTTLSPEWEWMDAKTQIYKGQTQEYYRFFMKSGLTWGDVKEMLNYGTGISIHDVNIDNEEITVDNLLKHYDIALNIIKEKLSGRGCKMLAKPSGIAEYITAGQVHSSIQTMTSNDGETLCPAKTENDLKKVVLNRGFYSIEDLKKEIDKQLQLSPEERMAINVGVHGTDASWADLLLWINNNYGKKGADNVWIPNQEEYYEYNFYRTHGTAAVTKIDEHKLKLTVHLPSEEDFYYPSLTVNLSGIKKEDITSLEAGSSVTGLSYSNYENGIMLNIDCRKYLTEHAENFVKRYEANTADASVKADALYFVNMLKDSDKKEELKKRIK
;
A
#
# COMPACT_ATOMS: atom_id res chain seq x y z
N MET A 1 34.76 38.73 -21.57
CA MET A 1 34.33 38.03 -20.35
C MET A 1 33.70 39.04 -19.40
N GLY A 2 32.42 38.89 -19.04
CA GLY A 2 31.78 39.82 -18.08
C GLY A 2 32.31 39.59 -16.66
N LYS A 3 32.57 40.67 -15.93
CA LYS A 3 33.02 40.65 -14.53
C LYS A 3 32.04 39.84 -13.68
N ARG A 4 32.57 38.90 -12.89
CA ARG A 4 31.78 38.02 -12.00
C ARG A 4 31.15 38.86 -10.88
N ILE A 5 29.91 38.56 -10.50
CA ILE A 5 29.17 39.32 -9.50
C ILE A 5 29.24 38.57 -8.16
N GLU A 6 30.19 38.95 -7.32
CA GLU A 6 30.54 38.24 -6.07
C GLU A 6 29.35 38.09 -5.11
N TYR A 7 28.56 39.17 -4.91
CA TYR A 7 27.39 39.10 -4.03
C TYR A 7 26.32 38.09 -4.49
N ILE A 8 26.25 37.79 -5.79
CA ILE A 8 25.33 36.77 -6.30
C ILE A 8 25.85 35.36 -5.99
N ASP A 9 27.17 35.14 -6.06
CA ASP A 9 27.75 33.88 -5.62
C ASP A 9 27.57 33.71 -4.09
N PHE A 10 27.70 34.78 -3.30
CA PHE A 10 27.36 34.76 -1.87
C PHE A 10 25.89 34.34 -1.63
N ILE A 11 24.93 34.97 -2.33
CA ILE A 11 23.51 34.60 -2.24
C ILE A 11 23.30 33.13 -2.58
N LYS A 12 23.88 32.64 -3.68
CA LYS A 12 23.80 31.22 -4.05
C LYS A 12 24.38 30.29 -2.99
N GLY A 13 25.47 30.69 -2.33
CA GLY A 13 26.09 29.95 -1.23
C GLY A 13 25.17 29.81 -0.02
N ILE A 14 24.45 30.88 0.35
CA ILE A 14 23.45 30.82 1.41
C ILE A 14 22.23 30.01 0.99
N CYS A 15 21.72 30.22 -0.24
CA CYS A 15 20.56 29.48 -0.71
C CYS A 15 20.83 27.97 -0.79
N ILE A 16 22.03 27.54 -1.22
CA ILE A 16 22.32 26.09 -1.29
C ILE A 16 22.41 25.49 0.10
N PHE A 17 22.91 26.25 1.08
CA PHE A 17 22.87 25.82 2.48
C PHE A 17 21.42 25.65 2.97
N ILE A 18 20.53 26.60 2.67
CA ILE A 18 19.11 26.52 3.03
C ILE A 18 18.43 25.29 2.41
N VAL A 19 18.73 24.94 1.15
CA VAL A 19 18.22 23.72 0.50
C VAL A 19 18.65 22.47 1.26
N VAL A 20 19.95 22.33 1.50
CA VAL A 20 20.52 21.16 2.19
C VAL A 20 19.98 21.08 3.62
N TRP A 21 19.78 22.22 4.29
CA TRP A 21 19.18 22.28 5.62
C TRP A 21 17.72 21.85 5.64
N GLY A 22 16.90 22.32 4.71
CA GLY A 22 15.51 21.85 4.57
C GLY A 22 15.43 20.35 4.33
N HIS A 23 16.26 19.80 3.46
CA HIS A 23 16.31 18.35 3.22
C HIS A 23 16.89 17.56 4.41
N SER A 24 17.82 18.13 5.18
CA SER A 24 18.32 17.51 6.40
C SER A 24 17.21 17.42 7.45
N ILE A 25 16.37 18.46 7.60
CA ILE A 25 15.17 18.42 8.44
C ILE A 25 14.18 17.35 7.93
N GLN A 26 13.93 17.33 6.62
CA GLN A 26 12.99 16.39 6.01
C GLN A 26 13.40 14.91 6.14
N ASN A 27 14.67 14.59 5.92
CA ASN A 27 15.14 13.19 5.87
C ASN A 27 15.55 12.63 7.24
N MET A 28 15.76 13.48 8.24
CA MET A 28 16.18 13.06 9.59
C MET A 28 15.08 13.23 10.65
N GLY A 29 13.91 13.74 10.26
CA GLY A 29 12.73 13.86 11.11
C GLY A 29 11.75 12.70 10.94
N ASP A 30 10.62 12.72 11.68
CA ASP A 30 9.60 11.68 11.60
C ASP A 30 8.76 11.89 10.35
N GLY A 31 8.41 10.79 9.68
CA GLY A 31 7.81 10.75 8.34
C GLY A 31 6.93 11.95 7.99
N ASN A 32 5.72 12.05 8.54
CA ASN A 32 4.76 13.12 8.19
C ASN A 32 4.86 14.40 9.05
N ASP A 33 5.74 14.47 10.04
CA ASP A 33 5.80 15.59 11.00
C ASP A 33 6.62 16.79 10.48
N PHE A 34 7.47 16.61 9.45
CA PHE A 34 8.19 17.74 8.88
C PHE A 34 7.27 18.75 8.16
N TRP A 35 6.08 18.33 7.73
CA TRP A 35 5.13 19.21 7.04
C TRP A 35 4.64 20.36 7.93
N THR A 36 4.62 20.15 9.25
CA THR A 36 4.19 21.12 10.27
C THR A 36 5.37 21.74 11.04
N ASN A 37 6.61 21.44 10.64
CA ASN A 37 7.80 22.01 11.27
C ASN A 37 7.96 23.48 10.81
N PRO A 38 7.90 24.47 11.72
CA PRO A 38 7.93 25.89 11.36
C PRO A 38 9.21 26.33 10.64
N VAL A 39 10.34 25.67 10.90
CA VAL A 39 11.62 25.95 10.22
C VAL A 39 11.57 25.43 8.79
N HIS A 40 10.98 24.24 8.59
CA HIS A 40 10.78 23.68 7.26
C HIS A 40 9.79 24.53 6.44
N GLU A 41 8.65 24.92 7.02
CA GLU A 41 7.68 25.83 6.39
C GLU A 41 8.32 27.16 5.94
N PHE A 42 9.10 27.78 6.84
CA PHE A 42 9.86 28.98 6.52
C PHE A 42 10.78 28.77 5.33
N ILE A 43 11.56 27.68 5.32
CA ILE A 43 12.47 27.35 4.22
C ILE A 43 11.69 27.13 2.91
N CYS A 44 10.64 26.30 2.94
CA CYS A 44 9.83 25.92 1.78
C CYS A 44 9.08 27.08 1.12
N SER A 45 8.76 28.12 1.88
CA SER A 45 8.07 29.31 1.35
C SER A 45 8.88 30.10 0.30
N PHE A 46 10.22 30.00 0.27
CA PHE A 46 11.04 30.82 -0.67
C PHE A 46 12.30 30.17 -1.25
N HIS A 47 12.82 29.06 -0.72
CA HIS A 47 14.17 28.59 -1.07
C HIS A 47 14.38 28.19 -2.55
N MET A 48 13.42 27.50 -3.18
CA MET A 48 13.48 27.22 -4.63
C MET A 48 13.14 28.46 -5.49
N PRO A 49 12.09 29.23 -5.17
CA PRO A 49 11.81 30.50 -5.84
C PRO A 49 13.02 31.45 -5.97
N ILE A 50 13.80 31.65 -4.91
CA ILE A 50 14.97 32.54 -4.96
C ILE A 50 16.09 32.00 -5.87
N PHE A 51 16.30 30.68 -5.93
CA PHE A 51 17.25 30.07 -6.87
C PHE A 51 16.81 30.22 -8.33
N MET A 52 15.51 30.09 -8.58
CA MET A 52 14.95 30.29 -9.91
C MET A 52 15.05 31.76 -10.33
N LEU A 53 14.78 32.69 -9.41
CA LEU A 53 15.01 34.13 -9.58
C LEU A 53 16.46 34.43 -9.97
N VAL A 54 17.45 33.90 -9.23
CA VAL A 54 18.87 34.11 -9.56
C VAL A 54 19.23 33.53 -10.93
N SER A 55 18.60 32.42 -11.34
CA SER A 55 18.78 31.84 -12.67
C SER A 55 18.23 32.75 -13.77
N GLY A 56 17.04 33.32 -13.56
CA GLY A 56 16.41 34.32 -14.41
C GLY A 56 17.18 35.63 -14.51
N PHE A 57 17.86 36.06 -13.44
CA PHE A 57 18.67 37.28 -13.42
C PHE A 57 19.78 37.30 -14.48
N PHE A 58 20.34 36.13 -14.82
CA PHE A 58 21.36 36.02 -15.87
C PHE A 58 20.77 35.70 -17.27
N PHE A 59 19.45 35.63 -17.39
CA PHE A 59 18.77 35.32 -18.65
C PHE A 59 19.01 36.39 -19.73
N SER A 60 19.07 37.66 -19.35
CA SER A 60 19.29 38.81 -20.26
C SER A 60 20.46 38.61 -21.23
N LYS A 61 21.57 38.02 -20.76
CA LYS A 61 22.79 37.71 -21.56
C LYS A 61 22.59 36.64 -22.64
N SER A 62 21.43 36.02 -22.67
CA SER A 62 21.04 34.95 -23.59
C SER A 62 20.11 35.46 -24.69
N ILE A 63 19.53 36.64 -24.52
CA ILE A 63 18.70 37.32 -25.51
C ILE A 63 19.59 37.79 -26.67
N GLY A 64 19.09 37.71 -27.91
CA GLY A 64 19.81 38.09 -29.13
C GLY A 64 20.75 37.02 -29.69
N LYS A 65 20.92 35.88 -29.01
CA LYS A 65 21.71 34.74 -29.53
C LYS A 65 20.84 33.78 -30.36
N PRO A 66 21.42 33.02 -31.30
CA PRO A 66 20.69 31.98 -32.03
C PRO A 66 20.04 30.96 -31.08
N LEU A 67 18.81 30.52 -31.37
CA LEU A 67 18.00 29.70 -30.46
C LEU A 67 18.67 28.35 -30.16
N ILE A 68 18.93 27.58 -31.22
CA ILE A 68 19.42 26.20 -31.12
C ILE A 68 20.76 26.13 -30.37
N PRO A 69 21.82 26.88 -30.71
CA PRO A 69 23.08 26.85 -29.96
C PRO A 69 22.93 27.23 -28.48
N ASN A 70 22.02 28.15 -28.18
CA ASN A 70 21.80 28.63 -26.82
C ASN A 70 21.07 27.59 -25.96
N VAL A 71 20.01 26.98 -26.51
CA VAL A 71 19.27 25.87 -25.87
C VAL A 71 20.18 24.66 -25.73
N THR A 72 20.91 24.25 -26.76
CA THR A 72 21.86 23.12 -26.70
C THR A 72 22.94 23.33 -25.64
N ARG A 73 23.47 24.55 -25.51
CA ARG A 73 24.44 24.87 -24.45
C ARG A 73 23.83 24.73 -23.06
N ARG A 74 22.59 25.18 -22.85
CA ARG A 74 21.89 25.03 -21.56
C ARG A 74 21.52 23.58 -21.27
N PHE A 75 21.11 22.82 -22.29
CA PHE A 75 20.88 21.39 -22.19
C PHE A 75 22.13 20.66 -21.70
N LYS A 76 23.29 20.92 -22.33
CA LYS A 76 24.58 20.34 -21.90
C LYS A 76 24.98 20.73 -20.49
N GLN A 77 24.62 21.94 -20.06
CA GLN A 77 24.94 22.43 -18.72
C GLN A 77 24.05 21.82 -17.62
N LEU A 78 22.78 21.53 -17.93
CA LEU A 78 21.77 21.19 -16.93
C LEU A 78 21.32 19.73 -17.01
N ILE A 79 20.99 19.24 -18.22
CA ILE A 79 20.40 17.91 -18.41
C ILE A 79 21.46 16.80 -18.45
N ILE A 80 22.64 17.05 -19.02
CA ILE A 80 23.73 16.07 -19.01
C ILE A 80 24.13 15.66 -17.58
N PRO A 81 24.33 16.60 -16.62
CA PRO A 81 24.50 16.27 -15.21
C PRO A 81 23.39 15.38 -14.65
N CYS A 82 22.12 15.69 -14.92
CA CYS A 82 21.01 14.86 -14.46
C CYS A 82 21.13 13.42 -15.00
N PHE A 83 21.43 13.27 -16.29
CA PHE A 83 21.61 11.97 -16.92
C PHE A 83 22.81 11.20 -16.32
N GLY A 84 23.94 11.88 -16.14
CA GLY A 84 25.14 11.30 -15.54
C GLY A 84 24.89 10.75 -14.14
N TRP A 85 24.24 11.52 -13.27
CA TRP A 85 23.89 11.06 -11.93
C TRP A 85 22.76 10.01 -11.92
N SER A 86 21.86 10.04 -12.90
CA SER A 86 20.84 9.00 -13.06
C SER A 86 21.44 7.66 -13.47
N LEU A 87 22.52 7.65 -14.28
CA LEU A 87 23.28 6.43 -14.54
C LEU A 87 23.87 5.84 -13.26
N VAL A 88 24.38 6.68 -12.36
CA VAL A 88 24.90 6.22 -11.06
C VAL A 88 23.78 5.63 -10.21
N LEU A 89 22.62 6.28 -10.14
CA LEU A 89 21.46 5.77 -9.41
C LEU A 89 20.95 4.44 -9.96
N VAL A 90 20.81 4.34 -11.28
CA VAL A 90 20.40 3.10 -11.95
C VAL A 90 21.44 2.01 -11.75
N ALA A 91 22.74 2.32 -11.79
CA ALA A 91 23.80 1.36 -11.51
C ALA A 91 23.78 0.86 -10.05
N ILE A 92 23.53 1.75 -9.09
CA ILE A 92 23.32 1.38 -7.68
C ILE A 92 22.10 0.47 -7.55
N ASN A 93 20.98 0.82 -8.21
CA ASN A 93 19.75 0.03 -8.20
C ASN A 93 19.96 -1.36 -8.84
N ILE A 94 20.60 -1.42 -10.01
CA ILE A 94 21.04 -2.68 -10.63
C ILE A 94 21.94 -3.48 -9.69
N GLY A 95 22.86 -2.82 -8.99
CA GLY A 95 23.70 -3.46 -7.98
C GLY A 95 22.88 -4.11 -6.87
N TYR A 96 21.87 -3.41 -6.34
CA TYR A 96 20.92 -3.97 -5.38
C TYR A 96 20.10 -5.12 -5.99
N MET A 97 19.56 -4.96 -7.20
CA MET A 97 18.81 -6.02 -7.90
C MET A 97 19.64 -7.28 -8.12
N LEU A 98 20.89 -7.14 -8.59
CA LEU A 98 21.81 -8.25 -8.81
C LEU A 98 22.24 -8.89 -7.48
N TYR A 99 22.45 -8.09 -6.43
CA TYR A 99 22.70 -8.60 -5.07
C TYR A 99 21.51 -9.38 -4.52
N GLU A 100 20.29 -8.99 -4.89
CA GLU A 100 19.04 -9.69 -4.58
C GLU A 100 18.73 -10.86 -5.53
N GLY A 101 19.62 -11.17 -6.47
CA GLY A 101 19.47 -12.30 -7.42
C GLY A 101 18.50 -12.04 -8.58
N MET A 102 18.01 -10.81 -8.75
CA MET A 102 17.14 -10.40 -9.85
C MET A 102 17.96 -9.92 -11.06
N ILE A 103 17.60 -10.39 -12.27
CA ILE A 103 18.19 -9.90 -13.52
C ILE A 103 17.39 -8.68 -13.99
N PRO A 104 17.97 -7.47 -14.04
CA PRO A 104 17.25 -6.28 -14.49
C PRO A 104 16.91 -6.38 -15.97
N SER A 105 15.62 -6.20 -16.30
CA SER A 105 15.16 -6.09 -17.69
C SER A 105 15.81 -4.88 -18.38
N PRO A 106 16.33 -5.02 -19.62
CA PRO A 106 16.90 -3.90 -20.38
C PRO A 106 15.89 -2.77 -20.62
N THR A 107 14.63 -3.09 -20.88
CA THR A 107 13.58 -2.08 -21.16
C THR A 107 13.17 -1.35 -19.88
N GLY A 108 13.05 -2.07 -18.75
CA GLY A 108 12.79 -1.49 -17.43
C GLY A 108 13.91 -0.56 -16.98
N THR A 109 15.16 -0.98 -17.21
CA THR A 109 16.36 -0.17 -16.91
C THR A 109 16.38 1.14 -17.69
N LEU A 110 16.05 1.09 -19.00
CA LEU A 110 16.01 2.27 -19.85
C LEU A 110 14.89 3.24 -19.42
N LYS A 111 13.71 2.70 -19.07
CA LYS A 111 12.58 3.49 -18.55
C LYS A 111 12.95 4.15 -17.21
N SER A 112 13.58 3.42 -16.29
CA SER A 112 14.05 3.95 -15.01
C SER A 112 15.06 5.08 -15.22
N LEU A 113 16.05 4.89 -16.10
CA LEU A 113 17.04 5.91 -16.43
C LEU A 113 16.38 7.21 -16.96
N PHE A 114 15.39 7.07 -17.83
CA PHE A 114 14.65 8.21 -18.36
C PHE A 114 13.86 8.93 -17.25
N ILE A 115 13.12 8.18 -16.44
CA ILE A 115 12.30 8.73 -15.35
C ILE A 115 13.19 9.45 -14.33
N GLU A 116 14.26 8.82 -13.84
CA GLU A 116 15.19 9.41 -12.87
C GLU A 116 15.81 10.72 -13.40
N THR A 117 16.23 10.73 -14.67
CA THR A 117 16.84 11.90 -15.32
C THR A 117 15.92 13.12 -15.29
N PHE A 118 14.62 12.93 -15.49
CA PHE A 118 13.65 14.02 -15.60
C PHE A 118 12.82 14.27 -14.32
N THR A 119 12.92 13.43 -13.29
CA THR A 119 12.11 13.54 -12.07
C THR A 119 12.91 13.75 -10.80
N ARG A 120 14.06 13.09 -10.61
CA ARG A 120 14.86 13.17 -9.38
C ARG A 120 15.52 14.54 -9.24
N PHE A 121 16.13 15.01 -10.33
CA PHE A 121 16.80 16.31 -10.42
C PHE A 121 15.86 17.37 -11.03
N TRP A 122 14.61 17.40 -10.57
CA TRP A 122 13.53 18.19 -11.16
C TRP A 122 13.89 19.68 -11.28
N PHE A 123 14.65 20.26 -10.35
CA PHE A 123 14.97 21.68 -10.38
C PHE A 123 15.86 22.05 -11.57
N LEU A 124 16.86 21.24 -11.90
CA LEU A 124 17.76 21.49 -13.05
C LEU A 124 16.99 21.38 -14.37
N ARG A 125 16.10 20.39 -14.48
CA ARG A 125 15.13 20.28 -15.59
C ARG A 125 14.25 21.52 -15.64
N SER A 126 13.73 21.99 -14.50
CA SER A 126 12.84 23.14 -14.42
C SER A 126 13.51 24.43 -14.89
N VAL A 127 14.76 24.68 -14.49
CA VAL A 127 15.56 25.81 -15.00
C VAL A 127 15.70 25.72 -16.52
N PHE A 128 15.94 24.53 -17.07
CA PHE A 128 16.04 24.33 -18.52
C PHE A 128 14.72 24.59 -19.25
N ILE A 129 13.59 24.10 -18.72
CA ILE A 129 12.25 24.32 -19.29
C ILE A 129 11.90 25.81 -19.22
N CYS A 130 12.03 26.45 -18.06
CA CYS A 130 11.75 27.88 -17.89
C CYS A 130 12.61 28.74 -18.82
N PHE A 131 13.91 28.43 -18.94
CA PHE A 131 14.80 29.10 -19.88
C PHE A 131 14.33 28.96 -21.33
N THR A 132 13.97 27.74 -21.74
CA THR A 132 13.56 27.43 -23.11
C THR A 132 12.22 28.09 -23.45
N LEU A 133 11.25 28.02 -22.55
CA LEU A 133 9.95 28.66 -22.73
C LEU A 133 10.09 30.19 -22.78
N ALA A 134 10.90 30.79 -21.89
CA ALA A 134 11.14 32.22 -21.89
C ALA A 134 11.84 32.70 -23.17
N ILE A 135 12.85 31.99 -23.68
CA ILE A 135 13.57 32.41 -24.90
C ILE A 135 12.74 32.22 -26.16
N VAL A 136 11.90 31.17 -26.23
CA VAL A 136 10.94 30.98 -27.31
C VAL A 136 9.88 32.07 -27.26
N SER A 137 9.34 32.36 -26.09
CA SER A 137 8.35 33.43 -25.91
C SER A 137 8.91 34.81 -26.32
N MET A 138 10.12 35.15 -25.90
CA MET A 138 10.81 36.40 -26.29
C MET A 138 11.10 36.50 -27.80
N LYS A 139 11.14 35.38 -28.53
CA LYS A 139 11.27 35.38 -30.00
C LYS A 139 9.93 35.58 -30.70
N ILE A 140 8.86 35.08 -30.11
CA ILE A 140 7.49 35.20 -30.65
C ILE A 140 6.94 36.60 -30.39
N PHE A 141 7.10 37.11 -29.16
CA PHE A 141 6.54 38.39 -28.73
C PHE A 141 7.61 39.48 -28.66
N LYS A 142 7.31 40.65 -29.22
CA LYS A 142 8.24 41.80 -29.25
C LYS A 142 8.39 42.50 -27.88
N LYS A 143 7.37 42.43 -27.02
CA LYS A 143 7.37 43.04 -25.68
C LYS A 143 7.57 41.94 -24.63
N ASP A 144 8.49 42.16 -23.70
CA ASP A 144 8.81 41.19 -22.65
C ASP A 144 7.67 40.96 -21.66
N THR A 145 6.85 41.98 -21.38
CA THR A 145 5.63 41.81 -20.59
C THR A 145 4.62 40.90 -21.27
N ALA A 146 4.40 41.06 -22.57
CA ALA A 146 3.51 40.19 -23.34
C ALA A 146 4.08 38.76 -23.44
N ALA A 147 5.39 38.64 -23.65
CA ALA A 147 6.09 37.36 -23.64
C ALA A 147 5.86 36.62 -22.32
N PHE A 148 6.02 37.30 -21.18
CA PHE A 148 5.77 36.71 -19.87
C PHE A 148 4.31 36.29 -19.69
N VAL A 149 3.36 37.22 -19.82
CA VAL A 149 1.94 36.97 -19.49
C VAL A 149 1.35 35.87 -20.38
N ILE A 150 1.56 35.94 -21.70
CA ILE A 150 0.96 34.97 -22.62
C ILE A 150 1.56 33.59 -22.41
N SER A 151 2.89 33.50 -22.28
CA SER A 151 3.52 32.19 -22.03
C SER A 151 3.16 31.61 -20.67
N LEU A 152 2.96 32.43 -19.63
CA LEU A 152 2.49 31.95 -18.33
C LEU A 152 1.07 31.40 -18.41
N LEU A 153 0.15 32.11 -19.07
CA LEU A 153 -1.23 31.64 -19.25
C LEU A 153 -1.28 30.34 -20.07
N CYS A 154 -0.54 30.27 -21.18
CA CYS A 154 -0.42 29.04 -21.96
C CYS A 154 0.18 27.90 -21.14
N PHE A 155 1.14 28.19 -20.25
CA PHE A 155 1.79 27.16 -19.46
C PHE A 155 0.90 26.64 -18.32
N LEU A 156 0.13 27.52 -17.67
CA LEU A 156 -0.87 27.17 -16.67
C LEU A 156 -2.04 26.38 -17.25
N ALA A 157 -2.33 26.54 -18.55
CA ALA A 157 -3.39 25.79 -19.24
C ALA A 157 -3.04 24.31 -19.51
N LEU A 158 -1.78 23.90 -19.38
CA LEU A 158 -1.37 22.50 -19.54
C LEU A 158 -1.75 21.68 -18.29
N PRO A 159 -1.90 20.34 -18.37
CA PRO A 159 -2.09 19.46 -17.21
C PRO A 159 -0.78 19.23 -16.41
N ASP A 160 -0.85 18.67 -15.20
CA ASP A 160 0.33 18.49 -14.31
C ASP A 160 1.17 17.22 -14.57
N ASN A 161 0.88 16.51 -15.66
CA ASN A 161 1.55 15.28 -16.10
C ASN A 161 3.09 15.41 -16.09
N GLY A 162 3.80 14.35 -15.68
CA GLY A 162 5.27 14.31 -15.70
C GLY A 162 5.95 15.36 -14.81
N ARG A 163 5.31 15.72 -13.68
CA ARG A 163 5.73 16.74 -12.70
C ARG A 163 5.75 18.19 -13.23
N LEU A 164 4.93 18.50 -14.24
CA LEU A 164 4.85 19.87 -14.79
C LEU A 164 4.35 20.92 -13.78
N HIS A 165 3.65 20.53 -12.72
CA HIS A 165 3.29 21.43 -11.62
C HIS A 165 4.50 22.18 -11.05
N LEU A 166 5.64 21.50 -10.89
CA LEU A 166 6.89 22.10 -10.40
C LEU A 166 7.41 23.17 -11.37
N ASP A 167 7.34 22.88 -12.66
CA ASP A 167 7.81 23.77 -13.72
C ASP A 167 6.93 25.02 -13.83
N LYS A 168 5.61 24.85 -13.74
CA LYS A 168 4.63 25.96 -13.72
C LYS A 168 4.84 26.86 -12.51
N PHE A 169 5.00 26.27 -11.33
CA PHE A 169 5.28 27.00 -10.09
C PHE A 169 6.58 27.82 -10.19
N MET A 170 7.62 27.28 -10.83
CA MET A 170 8.91 27.98 -10.96
C MET A 170 8.92 29.12 -11.98
N TYR A 171 8.09 29.04 -13.03
CA TYR A 171 8.21 29.91 -14.21
C TYR A 171 8.09 31.42 -13.93
N PRO A 172 7.15 31.91 -13.10
CA PRO A 172 7.09 33.33 -12.77
C PRO A 172 8.31 33.85 -12.03
N PHE A 173 8.93 33.03 -11.18
CA PHE A 173 10.15 33.43 -10.46
C PHE A 173 11.34 33.60 -11.39
N PHE A 174 11.43 32.80 -12.46
CA PHE A 174 12.43 32.98 -13.51
C PHE A 174 12.27 34.34 -14.21
N TRP A 175 11.04 34.69 -14.59
CA TRP A 175 10.73 35.99 -15.21
C TRP A 175 10.97 37.17 -14.26
N MET A 176 10.63 37.03 -12.99
CA MET A 176 10.97 38.01 -11.97
C MET A 176 12.48 38.26 -11.94
N GLY A 177 13.30 37.21 -11.99
CA GLY A 177 14.76 37.35 -12.09
C GLY A 177 15.19 38.23 -13.26
N TYR A 178 14.61 38.00 -14.45
CA TYR A 178 14.87 38.81 -15.63
C TYR A 178 14.45 40.27 -15.44
N PHE A 179 13.23 40.53 -14.93
CA PHE A 179 12.76 41.90 -14.68
C PHE A 179 13.58 42.60 -13.60
N MET A 180 14.01 41.87 -12.57
CA MET A 180 14.87 42.39 -11.52
C MET A 180 16.22 42.84 -12.07
N HIS A 181 16.77 42.11 -13.05
CA HIS A 181 17.97 42.54 -13.76
C HIS A 181 17.72 43.77 -14.64
N LYS A 182 16.60 43.78 -15.38
CA LYS A 182 16.22 44.88 -16.28
C LYS A 182 16.01 46.19 -15.54
N TYR A 183 15.42 46.14 -14.35
CA TYR A 183 15.09 47.31 -13.52
C TYR A 183 16.03 47.47 -12.32
N ILE A 184 17.25 46.91 -12.39
CA ILE A 184 18.17 46.86 -11.26
C ILE A 184 18.47 48.25 -10.68
N ASP A 185 18.65 49.27 -11.52
CA ASP A 185 18.94 50.63 -11.06
C ASP A 185 17.81 51.23 -10.22
N VAL A 186 16.55 50.99 -10.63
CA VAL A 186 15.36 51.43 -9.90
C VAL A 186 15.22 50.67 -8.58
N ILE A 187 15.45 49.36 -8.61
CA ILE A 187 15.40 48.50 -7.42
C ILE A 187 16.47 48.94 -6.43
N MET A 188 17.69 49.23 -6.88
CA MET A 188 18.77 49.71 -6.03
C MET A 188 18.49 51.09 -5.45
N LYS A 189 17.86 51.99 -6.22
CA LYS A 189 17.41 53.31 -5.74
C LYS A 189 16.39 53.20 -4.60
N HIS A 190 15.46 52.24 -4.69
CA HIS A 190 14.38 52.06 -3.71
C HIS A 190 14.59 50.87 -2.76
N ARG A 191 15.81 50.31 -2.70
CA ARG A 191 16.13 49.05 -2.01
C ARG A 191 15.61 48.97 -0.57
N GLY A 192 15.71 50.06 0.20
CA GLY A 192 15.28 50.09 1.60
C GLY A 192 13.76 49.96 1.74
N LYS A 193 13.01 50.67 0.89
CA LYS A 193 11.55 50.60 0.85
C LYS A 193 11.07 49.23 0.38
N LEU A 194 11.71 48.68 -0.66
CA LEU A 194 11.39 47.36 -1.19
C LEU A 194 11.71 46.25 -0.18
N LEU A 195 12.81 46.35 0.56
CA LEU A 195 13.17 45.40 1.61
C LEU A 195 12.13 45.39 2.73
N VAL A 196 11.70 46.57 3.20
CA VAL A 196 10.66 46.67 4.24
C VAL A 196 9.31 46.19 3.73
N ALA A 197 8.91 46.60 2.52
CA ALA A 197 7.63 46.19 1.94
C ALA A 197 7.57 44.67 1.73
N SER A 198 8.61 44.06 1.17
CA SER A 198 8.69 42.60 0.98
C SER A 198 8.73 41.85 2.31
N LEU A 199 9.43 42.36 3.33
CA LEU A 199 9.39 41.81 4.68
C LEU A 199 7.98 41.84 5.28
N LEU A 200 7.27 42.98 5.19
CA LEU A 200 5.92 43.11 5.75
C LEU A 200 4.95 42.14 5.08
N VAL A 201 4.96 42.05 3.74
CA VAL A 201 4.11 41.11 3.01
C VAL A 201 4.48 39.67 3.38
N PHE A 202 5.77 39.34 3.43
CA PHE A 202 6.21 37.99 3.77
C PHE A 202 5.84 37.60 5.21
N ALA A 203 6.03 38.50 6.18
CA ALA A 203 5.69 38.28 7.59
C ALA A 203 4.19 38.15 7.82
N VAL A 204 3.35 38.82 7.02
CA VAL A 204 1.89 38.67 7.07
C VAL A 204 1.45 37.34 6.47
N LEU A 205 2.08 36.88 5.38
CA LEU A 205 1.68 35.65 4.71
C LEU A 205 2.18 34.40 5.41
N LEU A 206 3.42 34.38 5.91
CA LEU A 206 4.08 33.19 6.45
C LEU A 206 3.25 32.43 7.51
N PRO A 207 2.56 33.06 8.47
CA PRO A 207 1.72 32.34 9.45
C PRO A 207 0.54 31.58 8.85
N PHE A 208 0.14 31.89 7.61
CA PHE A 208 -0.94 31.21 6.89
C PHE A 208 -0.41 30.13 5.94
N TYR A 209 0.89 29.79 5.98
CA TYR A 209 1.45 28.75 5.14
C TYR A 209 1.07 27.37 5.69
N GLN A 210 0.22 26.65 4.98
CA GLN A 210 -0.31 25.36 5.40
C GLN A 210 0.22 24.21 4.52
N LYS A 211 -0.09 22.96 4.91
CA LYS A 211 0.35 21.76 4.20
C LYS A 211 -0.11 21.76 2.73
N GLU A 212 -1.30 22.29 2.46
CA GLU A 212 -1.90 22.39 1.14
C GLU A 212 -1.13 23.35 0.21
N ASP A 213 -0.38 24.29 0.78
CA ASP A 213 0.43 25.27 0.05
C ASP A 213 1.76 24.69 -0.45
N TYR A 214 2.15 23.50 -0.01
CA TYR A 214 3.30 22.81 -0.58
C TYR A 214 2.98 22.36 -2.00
N ILE A 215 3.83 22.77 -2.95
CA ILE A 215 3.68 22.45 -4.38
C ILE A 215 3.59 20.95 -4.66
N TYR A 216 4.16 20.13 -3.78
CA TYR A 216 4.18 18.67 -3.86
C TYR A 216 2.85 18.01 -3.48
N ILE A 217 1.92 18.73 -2.84
CA ILE A 217 0.65 18.21 -2.34
C ILE A 217 -0.50 18.49 -3.30
N THR A 218 -0.77 19.77 -3.63
CA THR A 218 -2.01 20.13 -4.35
C THR A 218 -1.84 20.50 -5.83
N GLY A 219 -0.61 20.46 -6.38
CA GLY A 219 -0.34 20.71 -7.82
C GLY A 219 -0.64 22.15 -8.27
N MET A 220 -0.62 22.42 -9.58
CA MET A 220 -0.90 23.74 -10.20
C MET A 220 -2.01 23.72 -11.24
N SER A 221 -2.48 22.54 -11.65
CA SER A 221 -3.47 22.42 -12.71
C SER A 221 -4.90 22.65 -12.21
N MET A 222 -5.71 23.23 -13.08
CA MET A 222 -7.16 23.34 -12.90
C MET A 222 -7.88 22.06 -13.34
N TYR A 223 -7.19 21.16 -14.03
CA TYR A 223 -7.70 19.85 -14.41
C TYR A 223 -6.57 18.83 -14.53
N ASP A 224 -6.82 17.58 -14.20
CA ASP A 224 -5.87 16.49 -14.47
C ASP A 224 -6.48 15.44 -15.39
N TYR A 225 -5.61 14.73 -16.10
CA TYR A 225 -5.99 13.58 -16.92
C TYR A 225 -5.57 12.31 -16.20
N LEU A 226 -6.53 11.72 -15.47
CA LEU A 226 -6.32 10.54 -14.62
C LEU A 226 -7.23 9.42 -15.13
N GLY A 227 -6.66 8.23 -15.39
CA GLY A 227 -7.43 7.06 -15.82
C GLY A 227 -8.28 7.27 -17.09
N GLY A 228 -7.81 8.08 -18.05
CA GLY A 228 -8.54 8.34 -19.29
C GLY A 228 -9.61 9.44 -19.21
N LYS A 229 -9.82 10.08 -18.04
CA LYS A 229 -10.83 11.12 -17.84
C LYS A 229 -10.22 12.45 -17.39
N PHE A 230 -10.86 13.55 -17.80
CA PHE A 230 -10.54 14.89 -17.32
C PHE A 230 -11.22 15.13 -15.97
N VAL A 231 -10.43 15.27 -14.91
CA VAL A 231 -10.89 15.68 -13.58
C VAL A 231 -10.67 17.18 -13.47
N CYS A 232 -11.75 17.97 -13.52
CA CYS A 232 -11.68 19.42 -13.38
C CYS A 232 -11.86 19.81 -11.92
N TYR A 233 -10.94 20.60 -11.38
CA TYR A 233 -11.04 21.16 -10.04
C TYR A 233 -11.74 22.53 -10.09
N PRO A 234 -12.55 22.86 -9.08
CA PRO A 234 -13.19 24.17 -9.03
C PRO A 234 -12.16 25.30 -8.98
N PRO A 235 -12.26 26.32 -9.87
CA PRO A 235 -11.30 27.42 -9.89
C PRO A 235 -11.20 28.18 -8.56
N TRP A 236 -12.30 28.28 -7.80
CA TRP A 236 -12.34 28.97 -6.52
C TRP A 236 -11.56 28.27 -5.39
N GLU A 237 -11.28 26.97 -5.52
CA GLU A 237 -10.46 26.22 -4.55
C GLU A 237 -8.97 26.29 -4.93
N LYS A 238 -8.65 26.13 -6.22
CA LYS A 238 -7.25 26.07 -6.69
C LYS A 238 -6.61 27.44 -6.87
N LEU A 239 -7.33 28.43 -7.39
CA LEU A 239 -6.76 29.74 -7.72
C LEU A 239 -6.22 30.47 -6.48
N PRO A 240 -6.89 30.48 -5.30
CA PRO A 240 -6.34 31.08 -4.09
C PRO A 240 -4.99 30.47 -3.69
N ILE A 241 -4.86 29.14 -3.72
CA ILE A 241 -3.62 28.43 -3.38
C ILE A 241 -2.50 28.81 -4.36
N ILE A 242 -2.79 28.81 -5.67
CA ILE A 242 -1.82 29.20 -6.71
C ILE A 242 -1.36 30.66 -6.52
N CYS A 243 -2.31 31.57 -6.30
CA CYS A 243 -2.02 32.98 -6.07
C CYS A 243 -1.21 33.18 -4.79
N TYR A 244 -1.58 32.49 -3.71
CA TYR A 244 -0.88 32.52 -2.43
C TYR A 244 0.57 32.07 -2.55
N ARG A 245 0.82 30.92 -3.20
CA ARG A 245 2.16 30.39 -3.48
C ARG A 245 3.05 31.36 -4.23
N TYR A 246 2.51 32.00 -5.27
CA TYR A 246 3.25 33.03 -6.00
C TYR A 246 3.53 34.24 -5.11
N LEU A 247 2.53 34.72 -4.36
CA LEU A 247 2.68 35.90 -3.53
C LEU A 247 3.72 35.71 -2.41
N ILE A 248 3.63 34.61 -1.65
CA ILE A 248 4.59 34.31 -0.58
C ILE A 248 5.99 34.05 -1.14
N GLY A 249 6.09 33.29 -2.24
CA GLY A 249 7.36 33.03 -2.91
C GLY A 249 8.02 34.29 -3.47
N PHE A 250 7.23 35.23 -4.02
CA PHE A 250 7.72 36.52 -4.51
C PHE A 250 8.20 37.40 -3.36
N ALA A 251 7.39 37.56 -2.32
CA ALA A 251 7.72 38.37 -1.15
C ALA A 251 8.97 37.83 -0.45
N GLY A 252 9.02 36.52 -0.17
CA GLY A 252 10.15 35.86 0.47
C GLY A 252 11.42 35.93 -0.36
N SER A 253 11.36 35.62 -1.67
CA SER A 253 12.54 35.68 -2.54
C SER A 253 13.12 37.08 -2.64
N LEU A 254 12.26 38.10 -2.82
CA LEU A 254 12.70 39.49 -2.92
C LEU A 254 13.29 39.99 -1.60
N PHE A 255 12.63 39.69 -0.47
CA PHE A 255 13.09 40.03 0.86
C PHE A 255 14.48 39.45 1.13
N ILE A 256 14.63 38.12 0.98
CA ILE A 256 15.89 37.41 1.25
C ILE A 256 16.99 37.85 0.28
N PHE A 257 16.67 38.05 -1.00
CA PHE A 257 17.64 38.54 -1.98
C PHE A 257 18.20 39.92 -1.59
N LEU A 258 17.32 40.88 -1.27
CA LEU A 258 17.73 42.24 -0.87
C LEU A 258 18.44 42.25 0.49
N LEU A 259 18.01 41.40 1.43
CA LEU A 259 18.63 41.25 2.74
C LEU A 259 20.07 40.73 2.59
N LEU A 260 20.27 39.63 1.87
CA LEU A 260 21.58 39.05 1.65
C LEU A 260 22.50 39.98 0.86
N GLN A 261 21.96 40.71 -0.13
CA GLN A 261 22.71 41.74 -0.83
C GLN A 261 23.16 42.87 0.11
N ARG A 262 22.35 43.27 1.09
CA ARG A 262 22.68 44.28 2.09
C ARG A 262 23.73 43.79 3.11
N ILE A 263 23.65 42.53 3.49
CA ILE A 263 24.56 41.87 4.45
C ILE A 263 25.93 41.62 3.82
N TYR A 264 26.00 41.38 2.50
CA TYR A 264 27.23 41.03 1.80
C TYR A 264 28.42 41.95 2.15
N ARG A 265 29.56 41.34 2.46
CA ARG A 265 30.86 41.97 2.68
C ARG A 265 31.94 41.15 1.98
N PRO A 266 33.03 41.77 1.46
CA PRO A 266 34.10 41.06 0.73
C PRO A 266 34.88 39.99 1.52
N HIS A 267 34.64 39.86 2.82
CA HIS A 267 35.30 38.86 3.68
C HIS A 267 34.60 37.49 3.65
N PHE A 268 33.38 37.38 3.09
CA PHE A 268 32.62 36.13 2.99
C PHE A 268 33.09 35.18 1.86
N ARG A 269 34.38 35.19 1.55
CA ARG A 269 35.00 34.44 0.43
C ARG A 269 34.70 32.95 0.45
N ALA A 270 34.56 32.34 1.63
CA ALA A 270 34.24 30.92 1.75
C ALA A 270 32.83 30.61 1.22
N ILE A 271 31.84 31.41 1.58
CA ILE A 271 30.44 31.24 1.16
C ILE A 271 30.29 31.56 -0.33
N GLU A 272 30.96 32.61 -0.82
CA GLU A 272 31.05 32.89 -2.26
C GLU A 272 31.61 31.70 -3.04
N LYS A 273 32.68 31.08 -2.52
CA LYS A 273 33.29 29.90 -3.15
C LYS A 273 32.32 28.71 -3.20
N VAL A 274 31.57 28.46 -2.13
CA VAL A 274 30.49 27.45 -2.09
C VAL A 274 29.42 27.76 -3.14
N GLY A 275 29.03 29.03 -3.29
CA GLY A 275 28.07 29.48 -4.31
C GLY A 275 28.50 29.25 -5.76
N THR A 276 29.78 28.95 -6.00
CA THR A 276 30.28 28.58 -7.33
C THR A 276 30.04 27.11 -7.68
N TYR A 277 29.71 26.30 -6.68
CA TYR A 277 29.54 24.85 -6.76
C TYR A 277 28.09 24.40 -6.62
N THR A 278 27.11 25.31 -6.58
CA THR A 278 25.71 24.98 -6.25
C THR A 278 25.10 23.88 -7.11
N LEU A 279 25.41 23.81 -8.41
CA LEU A 279 24.90 22.75 -9.28
C LEU A 279 25.40 21.36 -8.83
N GLY A 280 26.70 21.24 -8.57
CA GLY A 280 27.28 19.97 -8.13
C GLY A 280 26.83 19.59 -6.71
N ILE A 281 26.73 20.57 -5.81
CA ILE A 281 26.19 20.35 -4.46
C ILE A 281 24.74 19.88 -4.59
N TYR A 282 23.93 20.54 -5.41
CA TYR A 282 22.53 20.16 -5.64
C TYR A 282 22.39 18.70 -6.12
N THR A 283 23.21 18.25 -7.07
CA THR A 283 23.10 16.87 -7.55
C THR A 283 23.63 15.85 -6.55
N ILE A 284 24.72 16.16 -5.83
CA ILE A 284 25.38 15.20 -4.93
C ILE A 284 24.64 15.06 -3.61
N HIS A 285 24.16 16.15 -3.00
CA HIS A 285 23.48 16.08 -1.70
C HIS A 285 22.21 15.22 -1.77
N ILE A 286 21.43 15.32 -2.84
CA ILE A 286 20.22 14.50 -3.07
C ILE A 286 20.53 13.00 -3.05
N LEU A 287 21.72 12.60 -3.52
CA LEU A 287 22.16 11.20 -3.53
C LEU A 287 22.56 10.73 -2.14
N ILE A 288 23.24 11.58 -1.37
CA ILE A 288 23.72 11.25 -0.03
C ILE A 288 22.56 11.27 0.97
N GLU A 289 21.72 12.30 0.95
CA GLU A 289 20.59 12.44 1.86
C GLU A 289 19.57 11.32 1.68
N GLY A 290 19.19 11.01 0.44
CA GLY A 290 18.16 10.01 0.15
C GLY A 290 18.56 8.56 0.47
N ASN A 291 19.86 8.26 0.57
CA ASN A 291 20.36 6.88 0.78
C ASN A 291 21.07 6.67 2.13
N VAL A 292 21.66 7.72 2.70
CA VAL A 292 22.51 7.65 3.90
C VAL A 292 21.86 8.34 5.09
N LEU A 293 21.40 9.59 4.94
CA LEU A 293 20.87 10.36 6.07
C LEU A 293 19.47 9.93 6.50
N SER A 294 18.67 9.38 5.57
CA SER A 294 17.38 8.73 5.89
C SER A 294 17.50 7.52 6.83
N ARG A 295 18.72 7.04 7.13
CA ARG A 295 18.97 5.94 8.07
C ARG A 295 19.19 6.40 9.51
N PHE A 296 19.26 7.71 9.77
CA PHE A 296 19.51 8.27 11.09
C PHE A 296 18.29 9.06 11.57
N ASN A 297 17.57 8.52 12.57
CA ASN A 297 16.47 9.22 13.23
C ASN A 297 16.98 9.93 14.51
N LEU A 298 16.89 11.27 14.59
CA LEU A 298 17.43 12.08 15.69
C LEU A 298 16.39 12.98 16.39
N LEU A 299 15.12 12.59 16.35
CA LEU A 299 14.00 13.38 16.88
C LEU A 299 14.03 13.62 18.40
N ASP A 300 14.57 12.67 19.17
CA ASP A 300 14.61 12.73 20.64
C ASP A 300 15.51 13.85 21.20
N THR A 301 16.21 14.57 20.33
CA THR A 301 17.14 15.64 20.72
C THR A 301 16.44 16.96 21.08
N GLY A 302 15.13 17.09 20.80
CA GLY A 302 14.31 18.26 21.10
C GLY A 302 14.33 19.33 20.00
N PHE A 303 13.22 20.07 19.83
CA PHE A 303 12.98 20.97 18.69
C PHE A 303 14.12 21.94 18.40
N PHE A 304 14.67 22.60 19.44
CA PHE A 304 15.72 23.59 19.26
C PHE A 304 17.05 22.95 18.82
N MET A 305 17.47 21.87 19.49
CA MET A 305 18.70 21.15 19.16
C MET A 305 18.63 20.57 17.75
N PHE A 306 17.51 19.94 17.41
CA PHE A 306 17.30 19.34 16.10
C PHE A 306 17.36 20.39 14.99
N ASN A 307 16.55 21.45 15.08
CA ASN A 307 16.40 22.40 13.98
C ASN A 307 17.54 23.41 13.89
N PHE A 308 18.09 23.90 15.00
CA PHE A 308 19.04 25.03 14.98
C PHE A 308 20.50 24.63 15.23
N ILE A 309 20.78 23.39 15.64
CA ILE A 309 22.14 22.93 15.93
C ILE A 309 22.50 21.72 15.08
N ILE A 310 21.78 20.61 15.20
CA ILE A 310 22.12 19.34 14.57
C ILE A 310 21.95 19.41 13.05
N THR A 311 20.74 19.72 12.56
CA THR A 311 20.48 19.74 11.11
C THR A 311 21.34 20.77 10.37
N PRO A 312 21.57 22.02 10.86
CA PRO A 312 22.52 22.94 10.24
C PRO A 312 23.96 22.42 10.20
N ALA A 313 24.43 21.82 11.30
CA ALA A 313 25.80 21.31 11.38
C ALA A 313 26.02 20.17 10.37
N ILE A 314 25.06 19.26 10.26
CA ILE A 314 25.07 18.17 9.27
C ILE A 314 25.04 18.75 7.85
N SER A 315 24.23 19.75 7.58
CA SER A 315 24.19 20.39 6.26
C SER A 315 25.53 21.04 5.88
N ILE A 316 26.23 21.66 6.83
CA ILE A 316 27.59 22.20 6.60
C ILE A 316 28.57 21.07 6.27
N LEU A 317 28.58 19.99 7.06
CA LEU A 317 29.44 18.83 6.82
C LEU A 317 29.17 18.20 5.45
N LEU A 318 27.91 18.07 5.09
CA LEU A 318 27.48 17.52 3.80
C LEU A 318 27.91 18.41 2.63
N ILE A 319 27.81 19.74 2.77
CA ILE A 319 28.30 20.68 1.76
C ILE A 319 29.81 20.56 1.59
N LEU A 320 30.58 20.43 2.68
CA LEU A 320 32.02 20.24 2.62
C LEU A 320 32.39 18.93 1.90
N LEU A 321 31.67 17.85 2.21
CA LEU A 321 31.81 16.56 1.52
C LEU A 321 31.49 16.69 0.02
N CYS A 322 30.37 17.33 -0.33
CA CYS A 322 30.00 17.59 -1.72
C CYS A 322 31.09 18.40 -2.44
N VAL A 323 31.64 19.44 -1.82
CA VAL A 323 32.73 20.24 -2.41
C VAL A 323 34.00 19.39 -2.62
N GLY A 324 34.30 18.47 -1.71
CA GLY A 324 35.38 17.49 -1.87
C GLY A 324 35.18 16.61 -3.11
N ILE A 325 34.00 16.00 -3.24
CA ILE A 325 33.63 15.16 -4.38
C ILE A 325 33.67 15.95 -5.69
N ILE A 326 33.16 17.19 -5.70
CA ILE A 326 33.20 18.05 -6.89
C ILE A 326 34.63 18.31 -7.35
N ARG A 327 35.57 18.57 -6.41
CA ARG A 327 36.98 18.77 -6.78
C ARG A 327 37.60 17.53 -7.40
N LEU A 328 37.24 16.34 -6.94
CA LEU A 328 37.67 15.08 -7.54
C LEU A 328 37.06 14.91 -8.95
N LEU A 329 35.78 15.18 -9.12
CA LEU A 329 35.11 15.11 -10.41
C LEU A 329 35.64 16.14 -11.42
N GLU A 330 36.17 17.27 -10.95
CA GLU A 330 36.82 18.28 -11.81
C GLU A 330 38.20 17.83 -12.33
N MET A 331 38.78 16.73 -11.83
CA MET A 331 40.09 16.25 -12.26
C MET A 331 40.11 15.69 -13.69
N THR A 332 38.97 15.18 -14.20
CA THR A 332 38.89 14.71 -15.59
C THR A 332 37.85 15.47 -16.41
N ARG A 333 38.15 15.66 -17.70
CA ARG A 333 37.23 16.35 -18.64
C ARG A 333 35.91 15.61 -18.78
N PHE A 334 35.94 14.27 -18.79
CA PHE A 334 34.75 13.45 -18.94
C PHE A 334 33.84 13.56 -17.71
N SER A 335 34.36 13.33 -16.51
CA SER A 335 33.58 13.45 -15.26
C SER A 335 33.06 14.88 -15.04
N SER A 336 33.89 15.89 -15.32
CA SER A 336 33.49 17.30 -15.21
C SER A 336 32.35 17.66 -16.17
N LEU A 337 32.33 17.10 -17.38
CA LEU A 337 31.24 17.32 -18.32
C LEU A 337 30.00 16.52 -17.92
N LEU A 338 30.15 15.23 -17.64
CA LEU A 338 29.06 14.30 -17.38
C LEU A 338 28.32 14.62 -16.09
N PHE A 339 29.01 14.94 -15.00
CA PHE A 339 28.40 15.13 -13.68
C PHE A 339 28.22 16.58 -13.26
N LEU A 340 28.97 17.52 -13.86
CA LEU A 340 28.96 18.94 -13.47
C LEU A 340 28.59 19.89 -14.62
N GLY A 341 28.46 19.39 -15.85
CA GLY A 341 28.08 20.20 -17.02
C GLY A 341 29.15 21.23 -17.40
N LYS A 342 30.40 21.04 -16.94
CA LYS A 342 31.54 21.94 -17.17
C LYS A 342 32.52 21.32 -18.17
N THR A 343 32.73 21.98 -19.30
CA THR A 343 33.84 21.70 -20.21
C THR A 343 35.04 22.57 -19.82
N LYS A 344 35.95 22.05 -18.99
CA LYS A 344 37.32 22.57 -18.94
C LYS A 344 38.22 21.71 -19.80
N THR A 345 39.07 22.34 -20.62
CA THR A 345 40.23 21.70 -21.23
C THR A 345 41.33 21.70 -20.18
N VAL A 346 41.48 20.59 -19.45
CA VAL A 346 42.69 20.34 -18.66
C VAL A 346 43.17 18.95 -19.06
N ILE A 347 44.37 18.93 -19.63
CA ILE A 347 45.13 17.75 -20.02
C ILE A 347 45.64 17.07 -18.74
N MET A 348 45.76 15.74 -18.81
CA MET A 348 46.51 14.87 -17.91
C MET A 348 45.79 14.34 -16.66
N LEU A 349 45.28 13.09 -16.77
CA LEU A 349 45.77 11.92 -16.01
C LEU A 349 44.75 10.76 -16.12
N LEU A 350 44.57 10.27 -17.35
CA LEU A 350 43.83 9.02 -17.61
C LEU A 350 44.71 7.77 -17.37
N ALA A 351 45.96 7.96 -16.92
CA ALA A 351 46.96 6.91 -16.77
C ALA A 351 47.00 6.24 -15.39
N ILE A 352 46.39 6.81 -14.34
CA ILE A 352 46.50 6.25 -12.98
C ILE A 352 45.35 5.26 -12.67
N CYS A 353 44.18 5.40 -13.28
CA CYS A 353 43.06 4.48 -13.04
C CYS A 353 43.12 3.18 -13.85
N LEU A 354 43.95 3.11 -14.90
CA LEU A 354 44.09 1.91 -15.75
C LEU A 354 45.09 0.87 -15.22
N ILE A 355 45.81 1.14 -14.14
CA ILE A 355 46.84 0.21 -13.60
C ILE A 355 46.28 -0.73 -12.51
N ASN A 356 45.08 -0.50 -11.96
CA ASN A 356 44.54 -1.33 -10.86
C ASN A 356 43.48 -2.38 -11.26
N VAL A 357 43.19 -2.60 -12.54
CA VAL A 357 42.18 -3.60 -13.00
C VAL A 357 42.81 -4.79 -13.74
N SER A 358 44.11 -5.02 -13.62
CA SER A 358 44.76 -6.18 -14.26
C SER A 358 45.41 -7.10 -13.23
N CYS A 359 44.58 -7.77 -12.41
CA CYS A 359 44.95 -8.99 -11.68
C CYS A 359 43.69 -9.70 -11.14
N ILE A 360 42.75 -10.10 -12.00
CA ILE A 360 41.87 -11.23 -11.71
C ILE A 360 41.93 -12.17 -12.90
N LYS A 361 42.55 -13.32 -12.67
CA LYS A 361 42.76 -14.41 -13.63
C LYS A 361 41.43 -15.12 -13.87
N LYS A 362 41.16 -15.42 -15.14
CA LYS A 362 40.08 -16.30 -15.66
C LYS A 362 39.86 -17.54 -14.79
N ILE A 363 38.62 -17.78 -14.40
CA ILE A 363 38.08 -19.13 -14.18
C ILE A 363 36.92 -19.31 -15.17
N ASN A 364 37.03 -20.35 -15.99
CA ASN A 364 36.06 -20.74 -17.02
C ASN A 364 34.75 -21.20 -16.37
N LEU A 365 33.64 -20.57 -16.75
CA LEU A 365 32.27 -20.98 -16.42
C LEU A 365 31.67 -21.75 -17.60
N TYR A 366 32.06 -23.02 -17.81
CA TYR A 366 31.31 -23.95 -18.66
C TYR A 366 31.70 -25.39 -18.32
N GLN A 367 30.89 -26.00 -17.44
CA GLN A 367 30.61 -27.43 -17.21
C GLN A 367 29.81 -27.40 -15.89
N GLY A 368 28.51 -27.71 -15.85
CA GLY A 368 27.87 -28.89 -16.40
C GLY A 368 27.87 -29.97 -15.32
N ASP A 369 26.67 -30.43 -14.95
CA ASP A 369 26.35 -31.51 -14.00
C ASP A 369 26.36 -31.11 -12.51
N LYS A 370 25.19 -31.08 -11.86
CA LYS A 370 24.32 -32.16 -11.35
C LYS A 370 24.71 -32.54 -9.92
N ASP A 371 23.67 -32.59 -9.10
CA ASP A 371 23.44 -33.43 -7.93
C ASP A 371 24.61 -33.67 -6.98
N ASP A 372 24.45 -33.21 -5.73
CA ASP A 372 24.69 -34.08 -4.59
C ASP A 372 24.04 -33.48 -3.33
N GLU A 373 22.99 -34.17 -2.87
CA GLU A 373 22.61 -34.23 -1.46
C GLU A 373 23.83 -34.67 -0.63
N LYS A 374 24.31 -33.84 0.30
CA LYS A 374 24.94 -34.33 1.53
C LYS A 374 24.66 -33.40 2.71
N GLU A 375 23.99 -33.98 3.70
CA GLU A 375 24.05 -33.56 5.09
C GLU A 375 25.51 -33.38 5.54
N ASP A 376 25.82 -32.27 6.18
CA ASP A 376 27.02 -32.15 6.99
C ASP A 376 26.64 -31.65 8.40
N ASN A 377 26.64 -32.61 9.32
CA ASN A 377 26.74 -32.40 10.75
C ASN A 377 28.13 -31.83 11.09
N SER A 378 28.24 -30.54 11.37
CA SER A 378 29.29 -30.03 12.27
C SER A 378 28.87 -28.72 12.92
N GLY A 379 29.01 -28.67 14.25
CA GLY A 379 28.47 -27.60 15.08
C GLY A 379 29.28 -26.31 15.09
N ASN A 380 28.57 -25.25 15.51
CA ASN A 380 29.03 -23.96 16.00
C ASN A 380 29.73 -23.01 15.00
N ASN A 381 28.91 -22.25 14.29
CA ASN A 381 29.15 -20.84 13.99
C ASN A 381 27.80 -20.10 13.88
N ASN A 382 27.37 -19.45 14.97
CA ASN A 382 26.14 -18.65 15.04
C ASN A 382 26.30 -17.29 14.32
N SER A 383 26.44 -17.33 12.99
CA SER A 383 26.00 -16.20 12.17
C SER A 383 24.61 -16.54 11.63
N PRO A 384 23.58 -15.69 11.82
CA PRO A 384 22.29 -15.97 11.21
C PRO A 384 22.48 -16.10 9.69
N GLN A 385 22.00 -17.20 9.11
CA GLN A 385 22.16 -17.49 7.68
C GLN A 385 20.84 -17.15 6.98
N ARG A 386 20.89 -16.25 5.99
CA ARG A 386 19.73 -15.91 5.17
C ARG A 386 19.28 -17.13 4.36
N LYS A 387 17.97 -17.38 4.34
CA LYS A 387 17.32 -18.41 3.51
C LYS A 387 16.20 -17.77 2.70
N ASP A 388 16.21 -17.94 1.39
CA ASP A 388 15.14 -17.47 0.51
C ASP A 388 14.32 -18.69 0.07
N ILE A 389 13.09 -18.79 0.56
CA ILE A 389 12.24 -19.97 0.42
C ILE A 389 10.92 -19.63 -0.26
N ILE A 390 10.46 -20.51 -1.16
CA ILE A 390 9.05 -20.48 -1.56
C ILE A 390 8.30 -21.16 -0.43
N VAL A 391 7.48 -20.39 0.29
CA VAL A 391 6.79 -20.88 1.47
C VAL A 391 5.49 -21.56 1.02
N ASP A 392 5.24 -22.71 1.63
CA ASP A 392 3.94 -23.36 1.58
C ASP A 392 3.47 -23.68 3.00
N THR A 393 2.17 -23.89 3.16
CA THR A 393 1.59 -24.40 4.41
C THR A 393 1.87 -25.91 4.52
N ASP A 394 2.03 -26.41 5.74
CA ASP A 394 2.34 -27.81 6.03
C ASP A 394 1.18 -28.77 5.68
N PHE A 395 -0.04 -28.26 5.56
CA PHE A 395 -1.20 -28.95 5.03
C PHE A 395 -2.16 -27.96 4.39
N PHE A 396 -2.98 -28.45 3.47
CA PHE A 396 -3.98 -27.61 2.81
C PHE A 396 -5.30 -28.36 2.63
N TYR A 397 -6.43 -27.69 2.91
CA TYR A 397 -7.74 -28.31 2.76
C TYR A 397 -7.97 -28.72 1.29
N PRO A 398 -8.42 -29.96 1.01
CA PRO A 398 -8.56 -30.46 -0.36
C PRO A 398 -9.87 -29.98 -1.00
N PHE A 399 -9.94 -28.68 -1.32
CA PHE A 399 -11.15 -28.05 -1.87
C PHE A 399 -11.66 -28.70 -3.16
N GLY A 400 -10.76 -29.16 -4.05
CA GLY A 400 -11.14 -29.83 -5.29
C GLY A 400 -11.81 -31.20 -5.10
N ASP A 401 -11.67 -31.82 -3.93
CA ASP A 401 -12.23 -33.14 -3.62
C ASP A 401 -13.53 -33.05 -2.77
N GLU A 402 -14.00 -31.83 -2.52
CA GLU A 402 -15.22 -31.55 -1.78
C GLU A 402 -16.43 -32.13 -2.52
N SER A 403 -17.40 -32.62 -1.75
CA SER A 403 -18.62 -33.18 -2.33
C SER A 403 -19.62 -32.10 -2.76
N GLN A 404 -20.60 -32.49 -3.55
CA GLN A 404 -21.72 -31.63 -3.92
C GLN A 404 -23.01 -32.30 -3.49
N ASN A 405 -24.05 -31.50 -3.21
CA ASN A 405 -25.39 -31.96 -2.88
C ASN A 405 -25.42 -32.85 -1.64
N TYR A 406 -25.36 -32.24 -0.47
CA TYR A 406 -25.34 -32.96 0.80
C TYR A 406 -26.74 -33.30 1.29
N THR A 407 -26.87 -34.45 1.94
CA THR A 407 -28.02 -34.78 2.76
C THR A 407 -27.53 -35.07 4.16
N ALA A 408 -27.86 -34.18 5.09
CA ALA A 408 -27.57 -34.34 6.51
C ALA A 408 -28.76 -35.04 7.19
N GLU A 409 -28.50 -36.19 7.81
CA GLU A 409 -29.50 -36.92 8.58
C GLU A 409 -29.09 -36.92 10.05
N ILE A 410 -29.99 -36.44 10.91
CA ILE A 410 -29.74 -36.28 12.34
C ILE A 410 -30.90 -36.90 13.10
N THR A 411 -30.61 -37.87 13.95
CA THR A 411 -31.58 -38.53 14.81
C THR A 411 -31.51 -37.92 16.22
N ILE A 412 -32.65 -37.41 16.69
CA ILE A 412 -32.82 -36.77 17.99
C ILE A 412 -33.62 -37.73 18.87
N ASN A 413 -33.00 -38.20 19.95
CA ASN A 413 -33.68 -39.01 20.96
C ASN A 413 -34.03 -38.12 22.16
N THR A 414 -35.23 -38.27 22.70
CA THR A 414 -35.75 -37.44 23.77
C THR A 414 -36.26 -38.27 24.95
N ARG A 415 -36.25 -37.70 26.16
CA ARG A 415 -36.80 -38.34 27.37
C ARG A 415 -38.32 -38.19 27.44
N ASN A 416 -38.83 -37.04 26.99
CA ASN A 416 -40.26 -36.75 27.00
C ASN A 416 -40.90 -37.19 25.67
N THR A 417 -42.21 -37.33 25.66
CA THR A 417 -42.95 -37.61 24.42
C THR A 417 -42.86 -36.41 23.49
N LEU A 418 -42.46 -36.67 22.24
CA LEU A 418 -42.38 -35.66 21.18
C LEU A 418 -43.77 -35.13 20.81
N PRO A 419 -43.89 -33.84 20.44
CA PRO A 419 -45.10 -33.29 19.83
C PRO A 419 -45.56 -34.07 18.58
N GLU A 420 -46.75 -33.76 18.06
CA GLU A 420 -47.15 -34.26 16.75
C GLU A 420 -46.24 -33.70 15.66
N GLU A 421 -45.89 -34.51 14.66
CA GLU A 421 -44.91 -34.18 13.62
C GLU A 421 -45.24 -32.86 12.90
N ASN A 422 -46.52 -32.67 12.55
CA ASN A 422 -47.04 -31.47 11.87
C ASN A 422 -46.94 -30.18 12.73
N THR A 423 -46.69 -30.29 14.03
CA THR A 423 -46.52 -29.13 14.94
C THR A 423 -45.07 -28.69 15.08
N ILE A 424 -44.11 -29.53 14.70
CA ILE A 424 -42.68 -29.23 14.76
C ILE A 424 -42.30 -28.44 13.50
N LYS A 425 -42.02 -27.15 13.67
CA LYS A 425 -41.58 -26.28 12.57
C LYS A 425 -40.06 -26.35 12.42
N THR A 426 -39.63 -26.52 11.17
CA THR A 426 -38.23 -26.43 10.74
C THR A 426 -38.02 -25.10 10.02
N VAL A 427 -37.01 -24.32 10.42
CA VAL A 427 -36.69 -23.03 9.79
C VAL A 427 -35.19 -22.89 9.60
N ILE A 428 -34.75 -22.56 8.39
CA ILE A 428 -33.40 -22.05 8.13
C ILE A 428 -33.46 -20.52 8.31
N PRO A 429 -32.81 -19.96 9.36
CA PRO A 429 -32.93 -18.54 9.68
C PRO A 429 -32.24 -17.66 8.63
N ALA A 430 -32.60 -16.37 8.57
CA ALA A 430 -32.06 -15.43 7.58
C ALA A 430 -30.53 -15.28 7.65
N LEU A 431 -29.96 -15.41 8.84
CA LEU A 431 -28.52 -15.37 9.09
C LEU A 431 -28.11 -16.63 9.86
N LYS A 432 -26.94 -17.16 9.52
CA LYS A 432 -26.35 -18.31 10.22
C LYS A 432 -26.19 -17.98 11.71
N TYR A 433 -26.32 -19.00 12.55
CA TYR A 433 -26.22 -18.92 14.01
C TYR A 433 -27.28 -18.03 14.68
N ASN A 434 -28.39 -17.74 13.99
CA ASN A 434 -29.43 -16.81 14.45
C ASN A 434 -28.90 -15.42 14.83
N LYS A 435 -27.84 -14.95 14.16
CA LYS A 435 -27.33 -13.59 14.36
C LYS A 435 -28.34 -12.56 13.87
N SER A 436 -28.26 -11.37 14.44
CA SER A 436 -29.26 -10.32 14.24
C SER A 436 -28.86 -9.28 13.19
N TRP A 437 -27.61 -9.29 12.73
CA TRP A 437 -27.12 -8.41 11.66
C TRP A 437 -25.88 -9.00 10.98
N LEU A 438 -25.62 -8.54 9.75
CA LEU A 438 -24.60 -9.05 8.85
C LEU A 438 -23.59 -7.94 8.52
N LEU A 439 -22.30 -8.24 8.71
CA LEU A 439 -21.20 -7.45 8.19
C LEU A 439 -20.34 -8.33 7.29
N MET A 440 -20.02 -7.88 6.08
CA MET A 440 -19.07 -8.55 5.19
C MET A 440 -17.90 -7.63 4.93
N LEU A 441 -16.69 -8.20 4.83
CA LEU A 441 -15.47 -7.46 4.57
C LEU A 441 -14.76 -8.05 3.35
N THR A 442 -14.45 -7.20 2.37
CA THR A 442 -13.62 -7.55 1.21
C THR A 442 -12.42 -6.62 1.14
N GLN A 443 -11.21 -7.18 1.20
CA GLN A 443 -9.95 -6.48 1.09
C GLN A 443 -9.40 -6.56 -0.34
N ASP A 444 -9.21 -5.40 -0.96
CA ASP A 444 -8.83 -5.23 -2.37
C ASP A 444 -7.30 -5.22 -2.58
N ASP A 445 -6.91 -5.18 -3.86
CA ASP A 445 -5.53 -5.11 -4.36
C ASP A 445 -4.57 -6.24 -3.93
N CYS A 446 -5.06 -7.39 -3.43
CA CYS A 446 -4.23 -8.53 -3.01
C CYS A 446 -3.10 -8.12 -2.04
N LYS A 447 -3.38 -7.18 -1.12
CA LYS A 447 -2.38 -6.58 -0.23
C LYS A 447 -1.83 -7.58 0.78
N GLN A 448 -0.51 -7.53 1.03
CA GLN A 448 0.14 -8.32 2.09
C GLN A 448 -0.45 -8.05 3.50
N ALA A 449 -1.07 -6.89 3.71
CA ALA A 449 -1.79 -6.55 4.93
C ALA A 449 -2.97 -7.50 5.22
N ALA A 450 -3.58 -8.11 4.20
CA ALA A 450 -4.63 -9.10 4.40
C ALA A 450 -4.15 -10.28 5.26
N PHE A 451 -2.89 -10.70 5.09
CA PHE A 451 -2.25 -11.74 5.91
C PHE A 451 -1.75 -11.17 7.25
N SER A 452 -0.89 -10.16 7.19
CA SER A 452 -0.12 -9.67 8.36
C SER A 452 -0.89 -8.76 9.32
N TRP A 453 -2.07 -8.27 8.93
CA TRP A 453 -2.95 -7.45 9.76
C TRP A 453 -4.32 -8.09 9.93
N THR A 454 -5.09 -8.25 8.85
CA THR A 454 -6.50 -8.66 8.95
C THR A 454 -6.64 -10.10 9.43
N TRP A 455 -6.04 -11.06 8.70
CA TRP A 455 -6.04 -12.48 9.09
C TRP A 455 -5.32 -12.69 10.42
N ALA A 456 -4.20 -11.98 10.62
CA ALA A 456 -3.42 -12.09 11.84
C ALA A 456 -4.19 -11.68 13.10
N ALA A 457 -4.86 -10.52 13.06
CA ALA A 457 -5.67 -10.02 14.18
C ALA A 457 -6.81 -10.98 14.51
N ILE A 458 -7.55 -11.42 13.49
CA ILE A 458 -8.67 -12.37 13.64
C ILE A 458 -8.21 -13.67 14.31
N ASN A 459 -7.07 -14.20 13.89
CA ASN A 459 -6.59 -15.53 14.29
C ASN A 459 -5.60 -15.50 15.46
N GLY A 460 -5.51 -14.39 16.20
CA GLY A 460 -4.66 -14.25 17.38
C GLY A 460 -3.16 -14.43 17.08
N LYS A 461 -2.74 -14.06 15.87
CA LYS A 461 -1.35 -14.16 15.41
C LYS A 461 -0.59 -12.86 15.75
N PRO A 462 0.75 -12.87 15.68
CA PRO A 462 1.56 -11.69 15.97
C PRO A 462 1.14 -10.49 15.08
N LEU A 463 1.00 -9.31 15.66
CA LEU A 463 0.82 -8.05 14.94
C LEU A 463 2.09 -7.20 15.07
N THR A 464 2.28 -6.20 14.22
CA THR A 464 3.47 -5.34 14.17
C THR A 464 3.03 -3.89 14.10
N SER A 465 3.80 -2.92 14.59
CA SER A 465 3.39 -1.50 14.57
C SER A 465 3.67 -0.79 13.24
N GLY A 466 4.61 -1.28 12.43
CA GLY A 466 4.99 -0.63 11.18
C GLY A 466 5.54 -1.53 10.08
N TYR A 467 5.48 -2.86 10.24
CA TYR A 467 6.00 -3.82 9.28
C TYR A 467 4.92 -4.75 8.72
N TYR A 468 5.36 -5.69 7.88
CA TYR A 468 4.55 -6.74 7.28
C TYR A 468 5.35 -8.05 7.30
N TYR A 469 4.67 -9.16 7.48
CA TYR A 469 5.30 -10.47 7.41
C TYR A 469 4.49 -11.41 6.51
N GLN A 470 4.99 -12.62 6.31
CA GLN A 470 4.45 -13.65 5.43
C GLN A 470 4.46 -14.97 6.19
N LEU A 471 3.83 -16.00 5.66
CA LEU A 471 3.76 -17.31 6.31
C LEU A 471 5.14 -17.84 6.73
N GLY A 472 6.17 -17.66 5.90
CA GLY A 472 7.51 -18.16 6.22
C GLY A 472 8.08 -17.50 7.47
N HIS A 473 7.80 -16.21 7.68
CA HIS A 473 8.25 -15.50 8.88
C HIS A 473 7.62 -16.10 10.16
N LEU A 474 6.35 -16.53 10.10
CA LEU A 474 5.70 -17.23 11.21
C LEU A 474 6.31 -18.63 11.42
N GLN A 475 6.43 -19.42 10.35
CA GLN A 475 6.91 -20.81 10.44
C GLN A 475 8.35 -20.92 10.93
N TYR A 476 9.21 -19.96 10.55
CA TYR A 476 10.61 -19.95 10.95
C TYR A 476 10.88 -19.13 12.20
N ASP A 477 9.84 -18.49 12.78
CA ASP A 477 9.96 -17.62 13.96
C ASP A 477 11.05 -16.55 13.72
N ASP A 478 10.91 -15.87 12.59
CA ASP A 478 11.68 -14.68 12.19
C ASP A 478 10.68 -13.54 12.05
N LEU A 479 10.38 -12.88 13.17
CA LEU A 479 9.33 -11.88 13.26
C LEU A 479 9.90 -10.45 13.32
N PRO A 480 9.08 -9.43 12.96
CA PRO A 480 9.40 -8.03 13.17
C PRO A 480 9.83 -7.70 14.61
N PRO A 481 10.61 -6.63 14.84
CA PRO A 481 11.10 -6.28 16.17
C PRO A 481 10.02 -5.68 17.09
N ASP A 482 8.91 -5.24 16.53
CA ASP A 482 7.82 -4.51 17.18
C ASP A 482 6.54 -5.37 17.31
N ILE A 483 6.73 -6.69 17.42
CA ILE A 483 5.61 -7.61 17.58
C ILE A 483 4.83 -7.32 18.86
N TYR A 484 3.51 -7.28 18.73
CA TYR A 484 2.56 -7.30 19.83
C TYR A 484 1.40 -8.25 19.51
N TYR A 485 0.55 -8.51 20.51
CA TYR A 485 -0.62 -9.38 20.37
C TYR A 485 -1.84 -8.69 20.98
N LEU A 486 -3.02 -8.92 20.39
CA LEU A 486 -4.29 -8.52 21.01
C LEU A 486 -4.64 -9.37 22.24
N GLY A 487 -4.03 -10.56 22.36
CA GLY A 487 -4.26 -11.49 23.47
C GLY A 487 -5.47 -12.41 23.30
N GLU A 488 -6.25 -12.24 22.22
CA GLU A 488 -7.36 -13.11 21.86
C GLU A 488 -7.59 -13.16 20.35
N THR A 489 -8.27 -14.21 19.89
CA THR A 489 -8.86 -14.30 18.55
C THR A 489 -10.12 -13.43 18.48
N LEU A 490 -10.52 -13.00 17.28
CA LEU A 490 -11.68 -12.12 17.09
C LEU A 490 -12.80 -12.87 16.38
N GLY A 491 -14.00 -12.86 16.96
CA GLY A 491 -15.10 -13.68 16.45
C GLY A 491 -16.42 -13.48 17.19
N SER A 492 -17.39 -14.29 16.79
CA SER A 492 -18.66 -14.51 17.47
C SER A 492 -18.71 -15.95 18.02
N THR A 493 -19.81 -16.36 18.63
CA THR A 493 -20.10 -17.79 18.85
C THR A 493 -21.10 -18.31 17.83
N ASP A 494 -21.20 -19.62 17.70
CA ASP A 494 -22.23 -20.29 16.89
C ASP A 494 -23.62 -20.33 17.56
N GLY A 495 -23.79 -19.67 18.72
CA GLY A 495 -25.01 -19.75 19.54
C GLY A 495 -25.14 -21.02 20.39
N ALA A 496 -24.23 -21.99 20.20
CA ALA A 496 -24.13 -23.24 20.94
C ALA A 496 -22.84 -23.36 21.77
N GLY A 497 -22.11 -22.25 21.94
CA GLY A 497 -20.93 -22.14 22.79
C GLY A 497 -19.61 -22.44 22.11
N ASN A 498 -19.59 -22.68 20.80
CA ASN A 498 -18.34 -22.77 20.05
C ASN A 498 -17.99 -21.41 19.44
N GLU A 499 -16.69 -21.11 19.39
CA GLU A 499 -16.20 -19.93 18.70
C GLU A 499 -16.40 -20.04 17.19
N VAL A 500 -16.75 -18.92 16.56
CA VAL A 500 -16.73 -18.71 15.11
C VAL A 500 -15.91 -17.45 14.86
N ARG A 501 -14.67 -17.61 14.39
CA ARG A 501 -13.80 -16.47 14.08
C ARG A 501 -14.38 -15.67 12.91
N PHE A 502 -14.14 -14.37 12.90
CA PHE A 502 -14.55 -13.53 11.77
C PHE A 502 -13.90 -14.02 10.47
N SER A 503 -14.61 -13.90 9.35
CA SER A 503 -14.08 -14.21 8.03
C SER A 503 -14.19 -12.99 7.11
N PHE A 504 -13.37 -12.96 6.08
CA PHE A 504 -13.32 -11.87 5.10
C PHE A 504 -12.89 -12.42 3.74
N THR A 505 -13.14 -11.66 2.69
CA THR A 505 -12.66 -11.95 1.34
C THR A 505 -11.38 -11.17 1.08
N THR A 506 -10.33 -11.78 0.54
CA THR A 506 -9.22 -11.05 -0.09
C THR A 506 -9.31 -11.19 -1.61
N THR A 507 -9.02 -10.12 -2.34
CA THR A 507 -8.82 -10.24 -3.78
C THR A 507 -7.47 -10.89 -4.09
N LEU A 508 -7.36 -11.52 -5.26
CA LEU A 508 -6.13 -12.14 -5.74
C LEU A 508 -5.66 -11.50 -7.05
N SER A 509 -4.35 -11.59 -7.30
CA SER A 509 -3.69 -11.12 -8.52
C SER A 509 -2.95 -12.27 -9.21
N PRO A 510 -3.67 -13.35 -9.60
CA PRO A 510 -3.07 -14.63 -9.98
C PRO A 510 -2.17 -14.56 -11.21
N GLU A 511 -2.40 -13.60 -12.11
CA GLU A 511 -1.60 -13.40 -13.33
C GLU A 511 -0.24 -12.72 -13.07
N TRP A 512 0.03 -12.27 -11.85
CA TRP A 512 1.29 -11.59 -11.53
C TRP A 512 2.29 -12.54 -10.84
N GLU A 513 3.49 -12.60 -11.39
CA GLU A 513 4.59 -13.46 -10.90
C GLU A 513 4.99 -13.20 -9.44
N TRP A 514 4.69 -12.03 -8.88
CA TRP A 514 5.04 -11.74 -7.49
C TRP A 514 4.25 -12.58 -6.47
N MET A 515 3.14 -13.23 -6.86
CA MET A 515 2.48 -14.21 -5.99
C MET A 515 3.32 -15.48 -5.77
N ASP A 516 4.29 -15.75 -6.65
CA ASP A 516 5.29 -16.83 -6.53
C ASP A 516 6.60 -16.35 -5.86
N ALA A 517 6.63 -15.14 -5.30
CA ALA A 517 7.82 -14.58 -4.68
C ALA A 517 8.29 -15.41 -3.47
N LYS A 518 9.62 -15.49 -3.30
CA LYS A 518 10.24 -16.13 -2.14
C LYS A 518 10.17 -15.24 -0.91
N THR A 519 9.93 -15.84 0.26
CA THR A 519 10.08 -15.19 1.57
C THR A 519 11.53 -15.26 2.03
N GLN A 520 12.06 -14.12 2.46
CA GLN A 520 13.44 -13.98 2.93
C GLN A 520 13.48 -14.19 4.45
N ILE A 521 13.94 -15.35 4.89
CA ILE A 521 14.10 -15.69 6.31
C ILE A 521 15.51 -15.35 6.75
N TYR A 522 15.60 -14.50 7.78
CA TYR A 522 16.85 -14.09 8.39
C TYR A 522 16.75 -14.10 9.93
N LYS A 523 16.39 -15.25 10.49
CA LYS A 523 16.19 -15.46 11.92
C LYS A 523 17.39 -14.98 12.74
N GLY A 524 17.14 -14.13 13.74
CA GLY A 524 18.16 -13.61 14.66
C GLY A 524 18.93 -12.40 14.15
N GLN A 525 18.67 -11.92 12.93
CA GLN A 525 19.22 -10.65 12.43
C GLN A 525 18.39 -9.45 12.93
N THR A 526 19.04 -8.54 13.64
CA THR A 526 18.44 -7.36 14.28
C THR A 526 18.99 -6.02 13.75
N GLN A 527 19.96 -6.05 12.83
CA GLN A 527 20.53 -4.82 12.27
C GLN A 527 19.72 -4.25 11.10
N GLU A 528 18.97 -5.10 10.39
CA GLU A 528 18.20 -4.74 9.20
C GLU A 528 16.86 -5.47 9.15
N TYR A 529 15.78 -4.76 8.80
CA TYR A 529 14.40 -5.27 8.83
C TYR A 529 13.68 -5.19 7.46
N TYR A 530 14.40 -4.99 6.36
CA TYR A 530 13.82 -4.85 5.01
C TYR A 530 13.02 -6.07 4.54
N ARG A 531 13.31 -7.27 5.08
CA ARG A 531 12.54 -8.49 4.84
C ARG A 531 11.07 -8.34 5.27
N PHE A 532 10.81 -7.46 6.23
CA PHE A 532 9.49 -7.13 6.74
C PHE A 532 8.87 -5.85 6.13
N PHE A 533 9.48 -5.25 5.11
CA PHE A 533 8.82 -4.18 4.36
C PHE A 533 7.72 -4.74 3.45
N MET A 534 6.67 -3.94 3.23
CA MET A 534 5.55 -4.33 2.39
C MET A 534 6.03 -4.77 1.00
N LYS A 535 5.64 -5.98 0.60
CA LYS A 535 5.85 -6.52 -0.74
C LYS A 535 4.70 -6.12 -1.66
N SER A 536 4.79 -6.49 -2.93
CA SER A 536 3.77 -6.17 -3.94
C SER A 536 2.37 -6.68 -3.57
N GLY A 537 2.28 -7.79 -2.84
CA GLY A 537 1.03 -8.35 -2.32
C GLY A 537 1.24 -9.70 -1.62
N LEU A 538 0.18 -10.50 -1.53
CA LEU A 538 0.19 -11.84 -0.95
C LEU A 538 0.97 -12.87 -1.80
N THR A 539 1.69 -13.78 -1.16
CA THR A 539 2.20 -14.98 -1.84
C THR A 539 1.17 -16.11 -1.80
N TRP A 540 1.31 -17.10 -2.69
CA TRP A 540 0.44 -18.29 -2.66
C TRP A 540 0.47 -19.02 -1.32
N GLY A 541 1.61 -19.04 -0.62
CA GLY A 541 1.71 -19.58 0.73
C GLY A 541 0.83 -18.85 1.74
N ASP A 542 0.84 -17.51 1.71
CA ASP A 542 -0.02 -16.67 2.55
C ASP A 542 -1.52 -16.98 2.28
N VAL A 543 -1.89 -17.07 0.99
CA VAL A 543 -3.27 -17.37 0.57
C VAL A 543 -3.70 -18.77 1.04
N LYS A 544 -2.87 -19.80 0.82
CA LYS A 544 -3.19 -21.17 1.24
C LYS A 544 -3.40 -21.27 2.75
N GLU A 545 -2.54 -20.63 3.55
CA GLU A 545 -2.74 -20.60 4.99
C GLU A 545 -4.03 -19.85 5.35
N MET A 546 -4.33 -18.69 4.75
CA MET A 546 -5.58 -17.97 5.01
C MET A 546 -6.83 -18.80 4.69
N LEU A 547 -6.79 -19.58 3.61
CA LEU A 547 -7.89 -20.45 3.18
C LEU A 547 -8.13 -21.63 4.13
N ASN A 548 -7.10 -22.14 4.83
CA ASN A 548 -7.26 -23.15 5.88
C ASN A 548 -8.14 -22.64 7.04
N TYR A 549 -8.30 -21.32 7.20
CA TYR A 549 -9.16 -20.69 8.21
C TYR A 549 -10.50 -20.20 7.63
N GLY A 550 -10.80 -20.53 6.36
CA GLY A 550 -12.06 -20.16 5.73
C GLY A 550 -12.13 -18.71 5.25
N THR A 551 -10.98 -18.09 4.95
CA THR A 551 -10.95 -16.81 4.21
C THR A 551 -11.55 -17.01 2.81
N GLY A 552 -12.32 -16.04 2.32
CA GLY A 552 -12.84 -16.02 0.95
C GLY A 552 -11.84 -15.44 -0.05
N ILE A 553 -12.01 -15.76 -1.33
CA ILE A 553 -11.18 -15.21 -2.41
C ILE A 553 -12.02 -14.60 -3.52
N SER A 554 -11.48 -13.61 -4.21
CA SER A 554 -12.16 -12.96 -5.32
C SER A 554 -11.18 -12.53 -6.43
N ILE A 555 -11.66 -12.58 -7.68
CA ILE A 555 -11.04 -11.86 -8.80
C ILE A 555 -11.22 -10.36 -8.57
N HIS A 556 -10.21 -9.59 -8.95
CA HIS A 556 -10.26 -8.13 -8.96
C HIS A 556 -9.66 -7.62 -10.27
N ASP A 557 -8.50 -6.97 -10.25
CA ASP A 557 -7.75 -6.63 -11.45
C ASP A 557 -7.21 -7.88 -12.15
N VAL A 558 -7.23 -7.84 -13.48
CA VAL A 558 -6.56 -8.80 -14.37
C VAL A 558 -5.41 -8.10 -15.10
N ASN A 559 -4.42 -8.87 -15.55
CA ASN A 559 -3.19 -8.33 -16.14
C ASN A 559 -3.39 -7.90 -17.62
N ILE A 560 -4.25 -6.89 -17.82
CA ILE A 560 -4.70 -6.40 -19.12
C ILE A 560 -4.03 -5.09 -19.54
N ASP A 561 -2.95 -4.67 -18.88
CA ASP A 561 -2.29 -3.35 -19.05
C ASP A 561 -1.83 -3.04 -20.49
N ASN A 562 -1.65 -4.07 -21.33
CA ASN A 562 -1.22 -3.91 -22.73
C ASN A 562 -2.37 -4.06 -23.75
N GLU A 563 -3.61 -4.21 -23.30
CA GLU A 563 -4.79 -4.41 -24.13
C GLU A 563 -5.91 -3.43 -23.80
N GLU A 564 -6.87 -3.28 -24.71
CA GLU A 564 -8.08 -2.51 -24.43
C GLU A 564 -9.01 -3.30 -23.50
N ILE A 565 -9.55 -2.61 -22.50
CA ILE A 565 -10.47 -3.19 -21.52
C ILE A 565 -11.84 -3.35 -22.17
N THR A 566 -12.05 -4.52 -22.77
CA THR A 566 -13.31 -4.95 -23.40
C THR A 566 -13.84 -6.19 -22.71
N VAL A 567 -15.16 -6.43 -22.80
CA VAL A 567 -15.79 -7.63 -22.20
C VAL A 567 -15.13 -8.92 -22.70
N ASP A 568 -14.85 -9.03 -24.00
CA ASP A 568 -14.24 -10.23 -24.58
C ASP A 568 -12.82 -10.49 -24.07
N ASN A 569 -12.02 -9.43 -23.88
CA ASN A 569 -10.68 -9.59 -23.33
C ASN A 569 -10.70 -9.90 -21.84
N LEU A 570 -11.59 -9.25 -21.08
CA LEU A 570 -11.78 -9.54 -19.66
C LEU A 570 -12.21 -10.99 -19.44
N LEU A 571 -13.10 -11.54 -20.29
CA LEU A 571 -13.49 -12.96 -20.22
C LEU A 571 -12.28 -13.89 -20.38
N LYS A 572 -11.39 -13.64 -21.35
CA LYS A 572 -10.16 -14.44 -21.53
C LYS A 572 -9.25 -14.35 -20.31
N HIS A 573 -9.08 -13.17 -19.76
CA HIS A 573 -8.26 -12.98 -18.57
C HIS A 573 -8.89 -13.62 -17.32
N TYR A 574 -10.21 -13.63 -17.19
CA TYR A 574 -10.89 -14.39 -16.14
C TYR A 574 -10.60 -15.89 -16.27
N ASP A 575 -10.66 -16.46 -17.47
CA ASP A 575 -10.28 -17.86 -17.69
C ASP A 575 -8.84 -18.14 -17.25
N ILE A 576 -7.88 -17.26 -17.62
CA ILE A 576 -6.47 -17.38 -17.21
C ILE A 576 -6.35 -17.34 -15.69
N ALA A 577 -6.91 -16.30 -15.05
CA ALA A 577 -6.87 -16.09 -13.61
C ALA A 577 -7.48 -17.27 -12.84
N LEU A 578 -8.65 -17.76 -13.27
CA LEU A 578 -9.34 -18.88 -12.66
C LEU A 578 -8.58 -20.19 -12.79
N ASN A 579 -7.94 -20.44 -13.94
CA ASN A 579 -7.12 -21.62 -14.14
C ASN A 579 -5.88 -21.61 -13.22
N ILE A 580 -5.20 -20.47 -13.10
CA ILE A 580 -4.07 -20.32 -12.17
C ILE A 580 -4.52 -20.54 -10.72
N ILE A 581 -5.67 -19.97 -10.33
CA ILE A 581 -6.25 -20.17 -9.00
C ILE A 581 -6.51 -21.66 -8.73
N LYS A 582 -7.19 -22.37 -9.65
CA LYS A 582 -7.48 -23.80 -9.50
C LYS A 582 -6.19 -24.63 -9.42
N GLU A 583 -5.16 -24.30 -10.20
CA GLU A 583 -3.85 -24.97 -10.18
C GLU A 583 -3.13 -24.76 -8.83
N LYS A 584 -3.04 -23.51 -8.37
CA LYS A 584 -2.26 -23.14 -7.18
C LYS A 584 -2.96 -23.52 -5.87
N LEU A 585 -4.28 -23.64 -5.88
CA LEU A 585 -5.10 -23.86 -4.69
C LEU A 585 -5.81 -25.23 -4.70
N SER A 586 -5.12 -26.28 -5.18
CA SER A 586 -5.56 -27.68 -5.08
C SER A 586 -7.01 -27.90 -5.55
N GLY A 587 -7.33 -27.36 -6.73
CA GLY A 587 -8.65 -27.46 -7.34
C GLY A 587 -9.70 -26.50 -6.79
N ARG A 588 -9.37 -25.62 -5.83
CA ARG A 588 -10.28 -24.55 -5.39
C ARG A 588 -10.47 -23.53 -6.52
N GLY A 589 -11.66 -23.47 -7.08
CA GLY A 589 -12.11 -22.38 -7.94
C GLY A 589 -12.41 -21.09 -7.17
N CYS A 590 -12.60 -20.01 -7.93
CA CYS A 590 -12.99 -18.71 -7.41
C CYS A 590 -14.28 -18.28 -8.10
N LYS A 591 -15.33 -18.03 -7.32
CA LYS A 591 -16.67 -17.68 -7.83
C LYS A 591 -17.08 -16.24 -7.54
N MET A 592 -16.18 -15.43 -6.99
CA MET A 592 -16.46 -14.05 -6.63
C MET A 592 -15.65 -13.04 -7.46
N LEU A 593 -16.29 -11.95 -7.86
CA LEU A 593 -15.63 -10.80 -8.47
C LEU A 593 -15.92 -9.51 -7.67
N ALA A 594 -14.88 -8.85 -7.19
CA ALA A 594 -14.94 -7.50 -6.65
C ALA A 594 -14.57 -6.52 -7.76
N LYS A 595 -15.46 -5.58 -8.13
CA LYS A 595 -15.23 -4.65 -9.24
C LYS A 595 -13.98 -3.78 -8.99
N PRO A 596 -12.93 -3.87 -9.82
CA PRO A 596 -11.79 -2.98 -9.73
C PRO A 596 -12.03 -1.66 -10.47
N SER A 597 -11.20 -0.66 -10.13
CA SER A 597 -10.95 0.54 -10.95
C SER A 597 -12.16 1.40 -11.37
N GLY A 598 -13.36 1.13 -10.84
CA GLY A 598 -14.61 1.80 -11.22
C GLY A 598 -15.06 1.52 -12.67
N ILE A 599 -14.52 0.47 -13.30
CA ILE A 599 -14.76 0.12 -14.70
C ILE A 599 -15.96 -0.85 -14.77
N ALA A 600 -16.99 -0.50 -15.53
CA ALA A 600 -18.25 -1.26 -15.55
C ALA A 600 -18.12 -2.59 -16.30
N GLU A 601 -17.22 -2.65 -17.28
CA GLU A 601 -16.95 -3.79 -18.15
C GLU A 601 -16.54 -5.04 -17.37
N TYR A 602 -15.89 -4.90 -16.21
CA TYR A 602 -15.57 -6.01 -15.31
C TYR A 602 -16.83 -6.73 -14.82
N ILE A 603 -17.84 -5.96 -14.38
CA ILE A 603 -19.12 -6.52 -13.93
C ILE A 603 -19.88 -7.11 -15.11
N THR A 604 -19.89 -6.45 -16.27
CA THR A 604 -20.54 -7.00 -17.48
C THR A 604 -19.92 -8.34 -17.88
N ALA A 605 -18.59 -8.44 -17.91
CA ALA A 605 -17.89 -9.69 -18.16
C ALA A 605 -18.19 -10.73 -17.07
N GLY A 606 -18.21 -10.33 -15.80
CA GLY A 606 -18.51 -11.21 -14.67
C GLY A 606 -19.93 -11.78 -14.71
N GLN A 607 -20.91 -10.98 -15.17
CA GLN A 607 -22.28 -11.42 -15.37
C GLN A 607 -22.38 -12.52 -16.44
N VAL A 608 -21.59 -12.43 -17.51
CA VAL A 608 -21.57 -13.41 -18.61
C VAL A 608 -20.75 -14.67 -18.28
N HIS A 609 -19.65 -14.54 -17.55
CA HIS A 609 -18.72 -15.65 -17.28
C HIS A 609 -19.34 -16.74 -16.40
N SER A 610 -19.37 -18.01 -16.82
CA SER A 610 -20.09 -19.09 -16.11
C SER A 610 -19.64 -19.30 -14.65
N SER A 611 -18.33 -19.27 -14.39
CA SER A 611 -17.77 -19.55 -13.06
C SER A 611 -17.96 -18.43 -12.03
N ILE A 612 -18.16 -17.17 -12.44
CA ILE A 612 -18.36 -16.05 -11.52
C ILE A 612 -19.82 -16.05 -11.07
N GLN A 613 -20.10 -16.26 -9.79
CA GLN A 613 -21.46 -16.44 -9.27
C GLN A 613 -21.92 -15.32 -8.35
N THR A 614 -21.01 -14.65 -7.65
CA THR A 614 -21.33 -13.50 -6.79
C THR A 614 -20.39 -12.33 -7.09
N MET A 615 -20.91 -11.11 -6.99
CA MET A 615 -20.17 -9.90 -7.35
C MET A 615 -20.38 -8.81 -6.31
N THR A 616 -19.44 -7.86 -6.28
CA THR A 616 -19.61 -6.65 -5.46
C THR A 616 -19.08 -5.40 -6.14
N SER A 617 -19.77 -4.28 -5.90
CA SER A 617 -19.44 -2.96 -6.43
C SER A 617 -20.02 -1.86 -5.54
N ASN A 618 -19.49 -0.64 -5.64
CA ASN A 618 -19.95 0.54 -4.90
C ASN A 618 -21.30 1.12 -5.39
N ASP A 619 -21.82 0.60 -6.51
CA ASP A 619 -23.10 0.93 -7.12
C ASP A 619 -24.05 -0.28 -7.19
N GLY A 620 -23.76 -1.33 -6.41
CA GLY A 620 -24.57 -2.56 -6.35
C GLY A 620 -25.86 -2.43 -5.54
N GLU A 621 -26.58 -3.55 -5.42
CA GLU A 621 -27.82 -3.64 -4.66
C GLU A 621 -27.54 -3.78 -3.16
N THR A 622 -28.23 -2.98 -2.34
CA THR A 622 -28.12 -3.09 -0.88
C THR A 622 -29.05 -4.18 -0.38
N LEU A 623 -28.50 -5.11 0.39
CA LEU A 623 -29.20 -6.31 0.84
C LEU A 623 -29.85 -6.12 2.21
N CYS A 624 -31.08 -6.61 2.39
CA CYS A 624 -31.72 -6.77 3.69
C CYS A 624 -31.87 -8.27 3.97
N PRO A 625 -30.99 -8.91 4.77
CA PRO A 625 -30.95 -10.37 4.88
C PRO A 625 -32.29 -11.01 5.27
N ALA A 626 -33.03 -10.39 6.19
CA ALA A 626 -34.34 -10.88 6.64
C ALA A 626 -35.43 -10.83 5.55
N LYS A 627 -35.32 -9.92 4.58
CA LYS A 627 -36.28 -9.72 3.48
C LYS A 627 -35.83 -10.36 2.16
N THR A 628 -34.67 -11.01 2.15
CA THR A 628 -34.13 -11.64 0.94
C THR A 628 -34.77 -13.01 0.76
N GLU A 629 -35.60 -13.16 -0.27
CA GLU A 629 -36.28 -14.43 -0.59
C GLU A 629 -35.70 -15.15 -1.81
N ASN A 630 -35.10 -14.40 -2.74
CA ASN A 630 -34.49 -14.96 -3.94
C ASN A 630 -33.03 -15.38 -3.69
N ASP A 631 -32.51 -16.29 -4.53
CA ASP A 631 -31.08 -16.53 -4.57
C ASP A 631 -30.31 -15.32 -5.13
N LEU A 632 -29.04 -15.23 -4.74
CA LEU A 632 -28.17 -14.11 -5.09
C LEU A 632 -27.26 -14.40 -6.29
N LYS A 633 -27.59 -15.39 -7.14
CA LYS A 633 -26.75 -15.77 -8.28
C LYS A 633 -26.66 -14.59 -9.26
N LYS A 634 -25.42 -14.17 -9.56
CA LYS A 634 -25.07 -13.02 -10.40
C LYS A 634 -25.52 -11.65 -9.89
N VAL A 635 -26.06 -11.57 -8.66
CA VAL A 635 -26.41 -10.28 -8.06
C VAL A 635 -25.13 -9.54 -7.69
N VAL A 636 -25.08 -8.26 -8.03
CA VAL A 636 -23.96 -7.37 -7.68
C VAL A 636 -24.32 -6.67 -6.38
N LEU A 637 -23.71 -7.09 -5.27
CA LEU A 637 -23.98 -6.51 -3.96
C LEU A 637 -23.27 -5.17 -3.80
N ASN A 638 -23.99 -4.20 -3.22
CA ASN A 638 -23.42 -2.92 -2.83
C ASN A 638 -22.27 -3.15 -1.84
N ARG A 639 -21.20 -2.36 -1.95
CA ARG A 639 -20.06 -2.35 -1.03
C ARG A 639 -19.52 -0.94 -0.86
N GLY A 640 -19.53 -0.47 0.37
CA GLY A 640 -19.07 0.86 0.74
C GLY A 640 -17.62 0.85 1.24
N PHE A 641 -16.92 1.96 1.03
CA PHE A 641 -15.60 2.21 1.60
C PHE A 641 -15.77 3.29 2.68
N TYR A 642 -15.42 2.95 3.91
CA TYR A 642 -15.70 3.77 5.08
C TYR A 642 -14.39 4.15 5.79
N SER A 643 -14.35 5.35 6.37
CA SER A 643 -13.42 5.59 7.48
C SER A 643 -13.85 4.76 8.69
N ILE A 644 -12.94 4.47 9.61
CA ILE A 644 -13.25 3.69 10.83
C ILE A 644 -14.43 4.29 11.60
N GLU A 645 -14.45 5.62 11.75
CA GLU A 645 -15.52 6.32 12.48
C GLU A 645 -16.83 6.34 11.72
N ASP A 646 -16.81 6.40 10.38
CA ASP A 646 -18.03 6.33 9.58
C ASP A 646 -18.62 4.92 9.57
N LEU A 647 -17.77 3.88 9.60
CA LEU A 647 -18.22 2.49 9.73
C LEU A 647 -18.89 2.25 11.07
N LYS A 648 -18.32 2.74 12.19
CA LYS A 648 -18.97 2.67 13.50
C LYS A 648 -20.34 3.35 13.51
N LYS A 649 -20.46 4.53 12.90
CA LYS A 649 -21.74 5.23 12.78
C LYS A 649 -22.75 4.46 11.93
N GLU A 650 -22.33 3.84 10.83
CA GLU A 650 -23.24 3.02 10.02
C GLU A 650 -23.68 1.77 10.78
N ILE A 651 -22.79 1.13 11.55
CA ILE A 651 -23.14 0.03 12.47
C ILE A 651 -24.19 0.52 13.47
N ASP A 652 -23.95 1.62 14.18
CA ASP A 652 -24.89 2.17 15.17
C ASP A 652 -26.26 2.49 14.55
N LYS A 653 -26.27 3.08 13.35
CA LYS A 653 -27.48 3.41 12.60
C LYS A 653 -28.29 2.15 12.26
N GLN A 654 -27.65 1.10 11.75
CA GLN A 654 -28.35 -0.16 11.48
C GLN A 654 -28.86 -0.81 12.77
N LEU A 655 -28.11 -0.72 13.87
CA LEU A 655 -28.52 -1.30 15.15
C LEU A 655 -29.67 -0.56 15.85
N GLN A 656 -30.04 0.66 15.42
CA GLN A 656 -31.28 1.32 15.84
C GLN A 656 -32.54 0.71 15.21
N LEU A 657 -32.40 -0.07 14.13
CA LEU A 657 -33.52 -0.74 13.45
C LEU A 657 -33.79 -2.13 14.05
N SER A 658 -35.02 -2.63 13.87
CA SER A 658 -35.34 -4.01 14.22
C SER A 658 -34.57 -4.98 13.31
N PRO A 659 -34.20 -6.20 13.78
CA PRO A 659 -33.42 -7.15 12.98
C PRO A 659 -33.97 -7.40 11.57
N GLU A 660 -35.29 -7.33 11.39
CA GLU A 660 -35.99 -7.55 10.12
C GLU A 660 -35.81 -6.41 9.11
N GLU A 661 -35.38 -5.23 9.57
CA GLU A 661 -35.22 -4.01 8.77
C GLU A 661 -33.76 -3.66 8.51
N ARG A 662 -32.80 -4.38 9.12
CA ARG A 662 -31.37 -4.09 9.01
C ARG A 662 -30.85 -4.43 7.62
N MET A 663 -30.13 -3.48 7.04
CA MET A 663 -29.37 -3.71 5.83
C MET A 663 -28.02 -4.36 6.19
N ALA A 664 -27.52 -5.23 5.31
CA ALA A 664 -26.18 -5.78 5.41
C ALA A 664 -25.15 -4.65 5.24
N ILE A 665 -24.11 -4.67 6.07
CA ILE A 665 -22.98 -3.73 5.97
C ILE A 665 -21.86 -4.44 5.22
N ASN A 666 -21.71 -4.14 3.93
CA ASN A 666 -20.65 -4.72 3.10
C ASN A 666 -19.52 -3.70 2.89
N VAL A 667 -18.33 -4.02 3.38
CA VAL A 667 -17.19 -3.12 3.49
C VAL A 667 -16.11 -3.49 2.48
N GLY A 668 -15.67 -2.51 1.70
CA GLY A 668 -14.44 -2.56 0.92
C GLY A 668 -13.30 -1.85 1.65
N VAL A 669 -12.09 -2.41 1.59
CA VAL A 669 -10.87 -1.78 2.12
C VAL A 669 -9.67 -2.13 1.23
N HIS A 670 -8.72 -1.21 1.03
CA HIS A 670 -7.47 -1.50 0.34
C HIS A 670 -6.40 -2.00 1.32
N GLY A 671 -5.85 -1.08 2.13
CA GLY A 671 -4.87 -1.38 3.16
C GLY A 671 -5.49 -1.46 4.54
N THR A 672 -5.02 -2.42 5.34
CA THR A 672 -5.34 -2.55 6.78
C THR A 672 -4.06 -2.35 7.61
N ASP A 673 -4.25 -1.86 8.83
CA ASP A 673 -3.21 -1.50 9.78
C ASP A 673 -3.72 -1.66 11.24
N ALA A 674 -3.01 -1.08 12.21
CA ALA A 674 -3.38 -1.15 13.63
C ALA A 674 -4.80 -0.65 13.90
N SER A 675 -5.25 0.39 13.18
CA SER A 675 -6.58 0.95 13.38
C SER A 675 -7.69 -0.02 12.95
N TRP A 676 -7.42 -0.84 11.93
CA TRP A 676 -8.32 -1.91 11.50
C TRP A 676 -8.31 -3.10 12.45
N ALA A 677 -7.15 -3.48 12.99
CA ALA A 677 -7.07 -4.49 14.04
C ALA A 677 -7.88 -4.07 15.29
N ASP A 678 -7.73 -2.81 15.70
CA ASP A 678 -8.49 -2.22 16.82
C ASP A 678 -9.99 -2.14 16.54
N LEU A 679 -10.40 -1.84 15.29
CA LEU A 679 -11.80 -1.89 14.89
C LEU A 679 -12.36 -3.30 14.99
N LEU A 680 -11.67 -4.32 14.48
CA LEU A 680 -12.11 -5.71 14.58
C LEU A 680 -12.21 -6.17 16.04
N LEU A 681 -11.25 -5.74 16.89
CA LEU A 681 -11.30 -5.98 18.33
C LEU A 681 -12.50 -5.27 18.98
N TRP A 682 -12.78 -4.04 18.58
CA TRP A 682 -13.96 -3.31 19.04
C TRP A 682 -15.26 -4.03 18.64
N ILE A 683 -15.36 -4.55 17.40
CA ILE A 683 -16.53 -5.34 16.97
C ILE A 683 -16.65 -6.63 17.81
N ASN A 684 -15.55 -7.35 18.04
CA ASN A 684 -15.52 -8.53 18.92
C ASN A 684 -16.04 -8.22 20.34
N ASN A 685 -15.60 -7.10 20.91
CA ASN A 685 -15.90 -6.69 22.28
C ASN A 685 -17.33 -6.17 22.46
N ASN A 686 -17.94 -5.59 21.42
CA ASN A 686 -19.28 -5.02 21.52
C ASN A 686 -20.37 -5.95 20.97
N TYR A 687 -20.09 -6.67 19.89
CA TYR A 687 -21.10 -7.43 19.14
C TYR A 687 -20.72 -8.88 18.88
N GLY A 688 -19.44 -9.24 19.01
CA GLY A 688 -18.95 -10.61 18.91
C GLY A 688 -19.02 -11.37 20.25
N LYS A 689 -18.18 -12.38 20.40
CA LYS A 689 -18.17 -13.36 21.51
C LYS A 689 -17.90 -12.75 22.89
N LYS A 690 -17.36 -11.53 22.95
CA LYS A 690 -17.12 -10.77 24.20
C LYS A 690 -18.22 -9.74 24.50
N GLY A 691 -19.08 -9.47 23.53
CA GLY A 691 -20.16 -8.49 23.62
C GLY A 691 -21.53 -9.14 23.53
N ALA A 692 -22.42 -8.55 22.73
CA ALA A 692 -23.79 -9.02 22.54
C ALA A 692 -23.91 -10.35 21.76
N ASP A 693 -22.83 -10.82 21.15
CA ASP A 693 -22.76 -12.03 20.33
C ASP A 693 -23.88 -12.14 19.27
N ASN A 694 -24.14 -11.03 18.59
CA ASN A 694 -25.31 -10.86 17.72
C ASN A 694 -24.94 -10.48 16.27
N VAL A 695 -23.64 -10.42 15.94
CA VAL A 695 -23.11 -10.17 14.58
C VAL A 695 -22.67 -11.47 13.91
N TRP A 696 -22.96 -11.60 12.61
CA TRP A 696 -22.31 -12.57 11.74
C TRP A 696 -21.37 -11.84 10.78
N ILE A 697 -20.10 -12.26 10.74
CA ILE A 697 -19.08 -11.71 9.85
C ILE A 697 -18.48 -12.82 8.96
N PRO A 698 -19.20 -13.25 7.91
CA PRO A 698 -18.67 -14.17 6.91
C PRO A 698 -17.89 -13.42 5.83
N ASN A 699 -17.11 -14.17 5.04
CA ASN A 699 -16.75 -13.70 3.71
C ASN A 699 -17.98 -13.75 2.77
N GLN A 700 -17.97 -13.00 1.67
CA GLN A 700 -19.15 -12.89 0.82
C GLN A 700 -19.49 -14.22 0.10
N GLU A 701 -18.52 -15.09 -0.18
CA GLU A 701 -18.80 -16.42 -0.76
C GLU A 701 -19.60 -17.29 0.23
N GLU A 702 -19.22 -17.32 1.51
CA GLU A 702 -19.94 -18.07 2.54
C GLU A 702 -21.38 -17.57 2.70
N TYR A 703 -21.57 -16.25 2.70
CA TYR A 703 -22.93 -15.68 2.77
C TYR A 703 -23.76 -16.04 1.54
N TYR A 704 -23.16 -15.96 0.35
CA TYR A 704 -23.80 -16.34 -0.91
C TYR A 704 -24.25 -17.81 -0.89
N GLU A 705 -23.37 -18.73 -0.47
CA GLU A 705 -23.72 -20.16 -0.36
C GLU A 705 -24.81 -20.40 0.69
N TYR A 706 -24.75 -19.70 1.84
CA TYR A 706 -25.79 -19.80 2.87
C TYR A 706 -27.15 -19.31 2.38
N ASN A 707 -27.20 -18.19 1.67
CA ASN A 707 -28.42 -17.71 1.02
C ASN A 707 -28.94 -18.76 0.02
N PHE A 708 -28.07 -19.36 -0.78
CA PHE A 708 -28.44 -20.42 -1.72
C PHE A 708 -29.07 -21.62 -1.02
N TYR A 709 -28.47 -22.13 0.07
CA TYR A 709 -29.05 -23.22 0.86
C TYR A 709 -30.37 -22.84 1.51
N ARG A 710 -30.53 -21.59 1.94
CA ARG A 710 -31.80 -21.11 2.52
C ARG A 710 -32.92 -21.07 1.49
N THR A 711 -32.62 -20.72 0.25
CA THR A 711 -33.60 -20.60 -0.84
C THR A 711 -33.93 -21.96 -1.47
N HIS A 712 -32.92 -22.80 -1.68
CA HIS A 712 -33.06 -24.05 -2.46
C HIS A 712 -32.98 -25.32 -1.62
N GLY A 713 -32.43 -25.23 -0.40
CA GLY A 713 -32.36 -26.35 0.52
C GLY A 713 -33.69 -26.63 1.21
N THR A 714 -33.77 -27.78 1.87
CA THR A 714 -34.95 -28.17 2.64
C THR A 714 -34.53 -28.75 3.98
N ALA A 715 -35.36 -28.54 5.00
CA ALA A 715 -35.21 -29.16 6.31
C ALA A 715 -36.57 -29.73 6.72
N ALA A 716 -36.64 -31.03 6.92
CA ALA A 716 -37.87 -31.73 7.28
C ALA A 716 -37.62 -32.69 8.44
N VAL A 717 -38.64 -32.89 9.26
CA VAL A 717 -38.61 -33.85 10.36
C VAL A 717 -39.54 -35.01 10.08
N THR A 718 -39.18 -36.20 10.55
CA THR A 718 -40.02 -37.40 10.53
C THR A 718 -39.97 -38.03 11.91
N LYS A 719 -41.14 -38.21 12.52
CA LYS A 719 -41.29 -38.87 13.82
C LYS A 719 -41.18 -40.38 13.63
N ILE A 720 -40.12 -40.97 14.16
CA ILE A 720 -39.89 -42.43 14.08
C ILE A 720 -40.75 -43.14 15.14
N ASP A 721 -40.78 -42.60 16.35
CA ASP A 721 -41.62 -43.07 17.46
C ASP A 721 -41.92 -41.93 18.45
N GLU A 722 -42.52 -42.23 19.60
CA GLU A 722 -42.89 -41.24 20.62
C GLU A 722 -41.71 -40.46 21.22
N HIS A 723 -40.49 -40.97 21.11
CA HIS A 723 -39.28 -40.40 21.71
C HIS A 723 -38.16 -40.13 20.70
N LYS A 724 -38.34 -40.50 19.44
CA LYS A 724 -37.33 -40.43 18.38
C LYS A 724 -37.78 -39.64 17.16
N LEU A 725 -37.02 -38.63 16.80
CA LEU A 725 -37.24 -37.76 15.64
C LEU A 725 -36.04 -37.83 14.69
N LYS A 726 -36.28 -37.89 13.38
CA LYS A 726 -35.24 -37.74 12.37
C LYS A 726 -35.39 -36.38 11.69
N LEU A 727 -34.35 -35.56 11.72
CA LEU A 727 -34.20 -34.36 10.90
C LEU A 727 -33.41 -34.73 9.65
N THR A 728 -33.97 -34.44 8.48
CA THR A 728 -33.31 -34.57 7.18
C THR A 728 -33.16 -33.18 6.58
N VAL A 729 -31.92 -32.80 6.25
CA VAL A 729 -31.60 -31.51 5.63
C VAL A 729 -30.91 -31.74 4.30
N HIS A 730 -31.48 -31.22 3.23
CA HIS A 730 -30.87 -31.26 1.89
C HIS A 730 -30.19 -29.92 1.59
N LEU A 731 -28.89 -29.96 1.28
CA LEU A 731 -28.06 -28.82 0.90
C LEU A 731 -27.63 -28.98 -0.56
N PRO A 732 -28.42 -28.48 -1.53
CA PRO A 732 -28.03 -28.50 -2.94
C PRO A 732 -26.82 -27.60 -3.16
N SER A 733 -25.93 -27.98 -4.06
CA SER A 733 -24.68 -27.25 -4.35
C SER A 733 -24.57 -26.88 -5.82
N GLU A 734 -23.95 -25.75 -6.10
CA GLU A 734 -23.45 -25.38 -7.43
C GLU A 734 -21.94 -25.64 -7.51
N GLU A 735 -21.35 -25.39 -8.68
CA GLU A 735 -19.90 -25.48 -8.85
C GLU A 735 -19.16 -24.57 -7.84
N ASP A 736 -18.01 -25.03 -7.35
CA ASP A 736 -17.13 -24.27 -6.45
C ASP A 736 -17.79 -23.81 -5.13
N PHE A 737 -18.72 -24.60 -4.58
CA PHE A 737 -19.25 -24.42 -3.21
C PHE A 737 -18.31 -25.06 -2.17
N TYR A 738 -17.95 -24.30 -1.13
CA TYR A 738 -16.94 -24.71 -0.12
C TYR A 738 -17.38 -24.55 1.34
N TYR A 739 -18.55 -23.98 1.58
CA TYR A 739 -19.10 -23.74 2.92
C TYR A 739 -20.44 -24.45 3.13
N PRO A 740 -20.53 -25.79 2.96
CA PRO A 740 -21.76 -26.57 3.15
C PRO A 740 -22.15 -26.69 4.64
N SER A 741 -22.46 -25.55 5.25
CA SER A 741 -22.88 -25.42 6.64
C SER A 741 -24.03 -24.45 6.79
N LEU A 742 -24.99 -24.79 7.65
CA LEU A 742 -26.16 -23.97 7.91
C LEU A 742 -26.70 -24.15 9.34
N THR A 743 -27.64 -23.29 9.71
CA THR A 743 -28.38 -23.39 10.97
C THR A 743 -29.81 -23.84 10.68
N VAL A 744 -30.34 -24.77 11.47
CA VAL A 744 -31.76 -25.15 11.45
C VAL A 744 -32.35 -24.94 12.84
N ASN A 745 -33.46 -24.21 12.91
CA ASN A 745 -34.27 -24.07 14.11
C ASN A 745 -35.40 -25.10 14.08
N LEU A 746 -35.58 -25.82 15.19
CA LEU A 746 -36.67 -26.77 15.41
C LEU A 746 -37.50 -26.30 16.62
N SER A 747 -38.80 -26.06 16.43
CA SER A 747 -39.69 -25.66 17.51
C SER A 747 -40.15 -26.86 18.36
N GLY A 748 -40.48 -26.63 19.64
CA GLY A 748 -41.21 -27.61 20.45
C GLY A 748 -40.36 -28.74 21.03
N ILE A 749 -39.04 -28.70 20.85
CA ILE A 749 -38.09 -29.63 21.45
C ILE A 749 -37.10 -28.82 22.27
N LYS A 750 -36.97 -29.08 23.57
CA LYS A 750 -35.99 -28.40 24.41
C LYS A 750 -34.69 -29.19 24.50
N LYS A 751 -33.56 -28.50 24.61
CA LYS A 751 -32.23 -29.14 24.76
C LYS A 751 -32.19 -30.06 25.96
N GLU A 752 -32.83 -29.70 27.07
CA GLU A 752 -32.85 -30.48 28.31
C GLU A 752 -33.57 -31.83 28.16
N ASP A 753 -34.46 -31.93 27.17
CA ASP A 753 -35.23 -33.13 26.90
C ASP A 753 -34.48 -34.11 25.97
N ILE A 754 -33.39 -33.67 25.32
CA ILE A 754 -32.60 -34.50 24.41
C ILE A 754 -31.69 -35.42 25.22
N THR A 755 -31.81 -36.73 24.99
CA THR A 755 -30.95 -37.75 25.61
C THR A 755 -29.72 -38.06 24.76
N SER A 756 -29.86 -38.07 23.44
CA SER A 756 -28.75 -38.19 22.50
C SER A 756 -29.10 -37.62 21.12
N LEU A 757 -28.04 -37.26 20.39
CA LEU A 757 -28.11 -36.72 19.04
C LEU A 757 -27.11 -37.49 18.16
N GLU A 758 -27.62 -38.23 17.18
CA GLU A 758 -26.83 -39.11 16.31
C GLU A 758 -26.87 -38.56 14.88
N ALA A 759 -25.71 -38.19 14.35
CA ALA A 759 -25.59 -37.61 13.01
C ALA A 759 -24.93 -38.58 12.03
N GLY A 760 -25.52 -38.69 10.84
CA GLY A 760 -25.01 -39.50 9.73
C GLY A 760 -23.60 -39.10 9.28
N SER A 761 -22.99 -39.93 8.42
CA SER A 761 -21.59 -39.75 7.98
C SER A 761 -21.33 -38.47 7.19
N SER A 762 -22.35 -37.91 6.52
CA SER A 762 -22.26 -36.65 5.78
C SER A 762 -22.09 -35.42 6.67
N VAL A 763 -22.49 -35.50 7.94
CA VAL A 763 -22.33 -34.43 8.92
C VAL A 763 -21.02 -34.64 9.65
N THR A 764 -20.10 -33.70 9.50
CA THR A 764 -18.77 -33.73 10.13
C THR A 764 -18.68 -32.79 11.33
N GLY A 765 -19.45 -31.69 11.32
CA GLY A 765 -19.63 -30.78 12.44
C GLY A 765 -21.09 -30.70 12.88
N LEU A 766 -21.31 -30.71 14.20
CA LEU A 766 -22.65 -30.56 14.78
C LEU A 766 -22.56 -29.87 16.14
N SER A 767 -23.30 -28.77 16.30
CA SER A 767 -23.52 -28.12 17.59
C SER A 767 -25.00 -27.73 17.74
N TYR A 768 -25.49 -27.65 18.97
CA TYR A 768 -26.89 -27.34 19.23
C TYR A 768 -27.11 -26.66 20.59
N SER A 769 -28.12 -25.79 20.62
CA SER A 769 -28.50 -25.04 21.82
C SER A 769 -30.01 -24.79 21.86
N ASN A 770 -30.51 -24.33 22.99
CA ASN A 770 -31.87 -23.81 23.05
C ASN A 770 -31.98 -22.55 22.20
N TYR A 771 -33.08 -22.43 21.47
CA TYR A 771 -33.43 -21.21 20.73
C TYR A 771 -34.95 -21.05 20.73
N GLU A 772 -35.42 -19.89 21.21
CA GLU A 772 -36.84 -19.62 21.44
C GLU A 772 -37.57 -20.76 22.19
N ASN A 773 -38.64 -21.31 21.62
CA ASN A 773 -39.42 -22.42 22.20
C ASN A 773 -38.89 -23.81 21.80
N GLY A 774 -37.67 -23.89 21.28
CA GLY A 774 -37.11 -25.11 20.73
C GLY A 774 -35.58 -25.15 20.80
N ILE A 775 -34.96 -25.72 19.75
CA ILE A 775 -33.50 -25.79 19.59
C ILE A 775 -33.04 -25.19 18.26
N MET A 776 -31.81 -24.71 18.24
CA MET A 776 -31.04 -24.49 17.02
C MET A 776 -29.98 -25.57 16.85
N LEU A 777 -29.76 -26.03 15.62
CA LEU A 777 -28.69 -26.94 15.25
C LEU A 777 -27.83 -26.28 14.18
N ASN A 778 -26.52 -26.21 14.41
CA ASN A 778 -25.54 -25.83 13.41
C ASN A 778 -24.94 -27.09 12.82
N ILE A 779 -25.11 -27.26 11.52
CA ILE A 779 -24.77 -28.48 10.79
C ILE A 779 -23.66 -28.10 9.81
N ASP A 780 -22.54 -28.84 9.85
CA ASP A 780 -21.43 -28.69 8.93
C ASP A 780 -21.18 -30.02 8.20
N CYS A 781 -21.20 -29.95 6.87
CA CYS A 781 -21.05 -31.10 5.99
C CYS A 781 -19.73 -31.08 5.21
N ARG A 782 -18.76 -30.22 5.56
CA ARG A 782 -17.43 -30.21 4.96
C ARG A 782 -16.80 -31.59 5.09
N LYS A 783 -16.56 -32.26 3.96
CA LYS A 783 -16.22 -33.69 3.93
C LYS A 783 -14.94 -34.01 4.70
N TYR A 784 -13.94 -33.13 4.62
CA TYR A 784 -12.61 -33.34 5.21
C TYR A 784 -12.38 -32.53 6.48
N LEU A 785 -13.45 -32.05 7.14
CA LEU A 785 -13.32 -31.24 8.34
C LEU A 785 -12.60 -31.98 9.49
N THR A 786 -12.79 -33.29 9.59
CA THR A 786 -12.15 -34.12 10.63
C THR A 786 -10.65 -34.22 10.41
N GLU A 787 -10.23 -34.49 9.18
CA GLU A 787 -8.83 -34.54 8.75
C GLU A 787 -8.16 -33.19 8.88
N HIS A 788 -8.88 -32.11 8.55
CA HIS A 788 -8.42 -30.74 8.70
C HIS A 788 -8.15 -30.39 10.17
N ALA A 789 -9.09 -30.72 11.07
CA ALA A 789 -8.89 -30.55 12.51
C ALA A 789 -7.70 -31.39 13.03
N GLU A 790 -7.56 -32.63 12.54
CA GLU A 790 -6.41 -33.47 12.87
C GLU A 790 -5.09 -32.88 12.39
N ASN A 791 -5.05 -32.21 11.24
CA ASN A 791 -3.84 -31.56 10.75
C ASN A 791 -3.41 -30.39 11.66
N PHE A 792 -4.34 -29.59 12.18
CA PHE A 792 -4.02 -28.59 13.21
C PHE A 792 -3.51 -29.22 14.50
N VAL A 793 -4.05 -30.38 14.90
CA VAL A 793 -3.52 -31.14 16.05
C VAL A 793 -2.08 -31.61 15.79
N LYS A 794 -1.78 -32.13 14.59
CA LYS A 794 -0.42 -32.52 14.22
C LYS A 794 0.55 -31.32 14.23
N ARG A 795 0.09 -30.16 13.77
CA ARG A 795 0.88 -28.91 13.83
C ARG A 795 1.16 -28.50 15.29
N TYR A 796 0.18 -28.64 16.19
CA TYR A 796 0.39 -28.45 17.64
C TYR A 796 1.37 -29.47 18.23
N GLU A 797 1.26 -30.75 17.88
CA GLU A 797 2.17 -31.80 18.35
C GLU A 797 3.63 -31.52 17.92
N ALA A 798 3.82 -30.92 16.75
CA ALA A 798 5.13 -30.49 16.27
C ALA A 798 5.68 -29.24 17.01
N ASN A 799 4.82 -28.42 17.62
CA ASN A 799 5.20 -27.21 18.36
C ASN A 799 4.32 -26.98 19.60
N THR A 800 4.47 -27.84 20.62
CA THR A 800 3.60 -27.87 21.80
C THR A 800 3.74 -26.66 22.73
N ALA A 801 4.82 -25.88 22.59
CA ALA A 801 5.06 -24.68 23.37
C ALA A 801 4.27 -23.45 22.86
N ASP A 802 3.78 -23.49 21.62
CA ASP A 802 3.08 -22.38 20.99
C ASP A 802 1.59 -22.37 21.37
N ALA A 803 1.20 -21.42 22.22
CA ALA A 803 -0.17 -21.25 22.67
C ALA A 803 -1.15 -20.89 21.53
N SER A 804 -0.69 -20.20 20.48
CA SER A 804 -1.50 -19.86 19.31
C SER A 804 -1.83 -21.11 18.50
N VAL A 805 -0.86 -22.00 18.28
CA VAL A 805 -1.09 -23.27 17.57
C VAL A 805 -2.01 -24.20 18.36
N LYS A 806 -1.87 -24.24 19.70
CA LYS A 806 -2.80 -24.95 20.59
C LYS A 806 -4.23 -24.42 20.47
N ALA A 807 -4.39 -23.10 20.43
CA ALA A 807 -5.71 -22.46 20.31
C ALA A 807 -6.36 -22.78 18.95
N ASP A 808 -5.60 -22.83 17.86
CA ASP A 808 -6.10 -23.26 16.55
C ASP A 808 -6.54 -24.73 16.56
N ALA A 809 -5.73 -25.63 17.11
CA ALA A 809 -6.10 -27.05 17.24
C ALA A 809 -7.42 -27.24 18.01
N LEU A 810 -7.59 -26.54 19.14
CA LEU A 810 -8.83 -26.56 19.91
C LEU A 810 -10.00 -25.98 19.12
N TYR A 811 -9.80 -24.87 18.41
CA TYR A 811 -10.83 -24.22 17.60
C TYR A 811 -11.40 -25.19 16.54
N PHE A 812 -10.55 -25.83 15.73
CA PHE A 812 -11.02 -26.76 14.70
C PHE A 812 -11.57 -28.07 15.26
N VAL A 813 -11.00 -28.63 16.33
CA VAL A 813 -11.55 -29.84 16.99
C VAL A 813 -12.92 -29.57 17.60
N ASN A 814 -13.17 -28.37 18.09
CA ASN A 814 -14.48 -28.00 18.64
C ASN A 814 -15.57 -27.86 17.56
N MET A 815 -15.22 -27.68 16.28
CA MET A 815 -16.20 -27.70 15.18
C MET A 815 -16.78 -29.08 14.92
N LEU A 816 -16.05 -30.15 15.25
CA LEU A 816 -16.43 -31.52 14.95
C LEU A 816 -17.68 -31.94 15.72
N LYS A 817 -18.51 -32.79 15.14
CA LYS A 817 -19.56 -33.49 15.87
C LYS A 817 -18.95 -34.41 16.92
N ASP A 818 -19.72 -34.70 17.96
CA ASP A 818 -19.28 -35.66 18.98
C ASP A 818 -19.05 -37.04 18.36
N SER A 819 -17.84 -37.57 18.58
CA SER A 819 -17.35 -38.81 18.01
C SER A 819 -16.11 -39.29 18.77
N ASP A 820 -15.78 -40.57 18.65
CA ASP A 820 -14.54 -41.12 19.23
C ASP A 820 -13.30 -40.37 18.71
N LYS A 821 -13.31 -39.96 17.43
CA LYS A 821 -12.22 -39.20 16.83
C LYS A 821 -12.08 -37.80 17.46
N LYS A 822 -13.19 -37.09 17.71
CA LYS A 822 -13.14 -35.79 18.42
C LYS A 822 -12.53 -35.93 19.82
N GLU A 823 -12.91 -36.97 20.56
CA GLU A 823 -12.37 -37.22 21.90
C GLU A 823 -10.90 -37.68 21.88
N GLU A 824 -10.49 -38.45 20.86
CA GLU A 824 -9.08 -38.76 20.59
C GLU A 824 -8.27 -37.48 20.36
N LEU A 825 -8.73 -36.61 19.46
CA LEU A 825 -8.06 -35.35 19.13
C LEU A 825 -7.99 -34.40 20.34
N LYS A 826 -9.06 -34.28 21.13
CA LYS A 826 -9.03 -33.51 22.39
C LYS A 826 -7.98 -34.04 23.37
N LYS A 827 -7.80 -35.37 23.47
CA LYS A 827 -6.77 -35.96 24.34
C LYS A 827 -5.36 -35.64 23.86
N ARG A 828 -5.13 -35.56 22.55
CA ARG A 828 -3.84 -35.19 21.95
C ARG A 828 -3.45 -33.73 22.19
N ILE A 829 -4.44 -32.85 22.44
CA ILE A 829 -4.20 -31.42 22.73
C ILE A 829 -3.97 -31.15 24.23
N LYS A 830 -4.36 -32.06 25.13
CA LYS A 830 -4.16 -31.92 26.58
C LYS A 830 -2.68 -32.01 26.91
#